data_AF-A0A259I1J3-F1
#
_entry.id   AF-A0A259I1J3-F1
#
_cell.length_a   1.000
_cell.length_b   1.000
_cell.length_c   1.000
_cell.angle_alpha   90.00
_cell.angle_beta   90.00
_cell.angle_gamma   90.00
#
_symmetry.space_group_name_H-M   'P 1'
#
loop_
_entity.id
_entity.type
_entity.pdbx_description
1 polymer ?
#
loop_
_entity_poly.entity_id
_entity_poly.type
_entity_poly.pdbx_seq_one_letter_code
_entity_poly.pdbx_strand_id
1 'polypeptide(L)'
;MRKQILSLLALGMAMGIQAQQVDLSKQFKSMKPRNIGPAGMSGRVTAIDAVNSNPTTIYLGTASGGVWKTENAGASWTPVFDEQPILNIGSVAITQSNPSVVWAGTGEGNPRNSISLGEGIYKSLDGGKTWKCMGLQKTRNIHRIIIDPNNPDVVYAGVMGNPFAEHAERGVYKTTDGGDTWKLILHTNDTSGVGDMIMDPSNPNKIFVNMYQHKRTPWSLKGGGKGSGLYVTYDGGKNFKKLGKEEGLPAGDYGRIGIGIARSNPNRVYALVEATKNGLYMSNDGGLKWELVNSDPAVVTNRAFYFQDISVDPQNENRLYNINQMVNVSDDAGKTFKSVLPYSGIHPDHHAWWIHPNDANLIIDGNDGGIGISRDRGKTWQFDEKLPLGQFYHVNVDNQLPYQVMGGLQDNGSWSGPAYVWIQTGIRNAYWQGVSGGDGFDVVPDPEDPNWVYTMSQGGSVSRYNKATGEQWSIRPPRPDAKTRQRFNWNAAIAQDPFDKKTIYYGSQFVNKSTDKGASWTVISPDLTTNDSAKIDQSKNGGISVDITGAENFCTIICIEPSAKEKDIIWAGTDDGNVQLTRDGGKTWTNFRGKIPGFPAGAWIPQIRASRHNAGEAMVVVNDYRRGDMKPYIFRTTDFGKTWTRMIDEKKVVGYALTVLQDPTEPNLIFVGTEQGLWISLDNGTSFQQFKNGYPSVSTYDFAIQEREADLVIATFGRAIWILDDIRPLRKIAANKGVAFAKKLTAFEAPQAYQAKFKNAPGIEYSTYGTYEGENKRRGAPLSFYVNKTAADTGKNKISDTAMIRIFDANNIQVRQLRTKADTGYNRYYWGMEGKGIRAGAGGGRGGGGRFASRGGGANDEPGGLPVDPGTYKVVLSLGRDLKDSMMVVVNDDPNAPTSKEVRDALRKFSARIDKSTLRLTSLNEKLTEADEVIKKVEANYAGMNGKQSDTLKKVAKVMLDSIKLIRQQLNGIPQDKQGYGNIPQVTVNSILQEARGTAMGKSAIPGAQEERLIGYAEKMVDEVVKRTNTFFEGPWKSYRSLAESAPIKLFKDYKVIE
;
A
#
# COMPACT_ATOMS: atom_id res chain seq x y z
N MET A 1 7.35 -8.74 -68.55
CA MET A 1 7.18 -9.58 -67.34
C MET A 1 8.36 -9.61 -66.36
N ARG A 2 9.62 -9.29 -66.73
CA ARG A 2 10.76 -9.30 -65.78
C ARG A 2 10.94 -8.05 -64.90
N LYS A 3 10.34 -6.89 -65.25
CA LYS A 3 10.45 -5.65 -64.46
C LYS A 3 9.36 -5.47 -63.38
N GLN A 4 8.24 -6.19 -63.46
CA GLN A 4 7.16 -6.09 -62.46
C GLN A 4 7.34 -7.05 -61.27
N ILE A 5 8.13 -8.12 -61.42
CA ILE A 5 8.39 -9.09 -60.34
C ILE A 5 9.43 -8.55 -59.34
N LEU A 6 10.35 -7.68 -59.76
CA LEU A 6 11.32 -7.04 -58.84
C LEU A 6 10.68 -5.96 -57.95
N SER A 7 9.62 -5.27 -58.40
CA SER A 7 8.90 -4.29 -57.57
C SER A 7 7.97 -4.96 -56.55
N LEU A 8 7.45 -6.16 -56.86
CA LEU A 8 6.63 -6.96 -55.94
C LEU A 8 7.46 -7.72 -54.89
N LEU A 9 8.72 -8.09 -55.21
CA LEU A 9 9.65 -8.62 -54.20
C LEU A 9 10.25 -7.55 -53.29
N ALA A 10 10.33 -6.29 -53.72
CA ALA A 10 10.76 -5.17 -52.87
C ALA A 10 9.64 -4.70 -51.89
N LEU A 11 8.36 -4.88 -52.23
CA LEU A 11 7.25 -4.59 -51.31
C LEU A 11 6.95 -5.72 -50.30
N GLY A 12 7.49 -6.93 -50.52
CA GLY A 12 7.29 -8.09 -49.63
C GLY A 12 8.23 -8.19 -48.43
N MET A 13 9.26 -7.32 -48.32
CA MET A 13 10.25 -7.34 -47.24
C MET A 13 10.24 -6.10 -46.34
N ALA A 14 9.17 -5.30 -46.36
CA ALA A 14 8.93 -4.29 -45.34
C ALA A 14 8.01 -4.84 -44.22
N MET A 15 8.29 -6.05 -43.73
CA MET A 15 7.89 -6.37 -42.35
C MET A 15 8.80 -5.52 -41.47
N GLY A 16 8.30 -4.33 -41.10
CA GLY A 16 8.95 -3.52 -40.09
C GLY A 16 9.18 -4.38 -38.86
N ILE A 17 10.43 -4.70 -38.58
CA ILE A 17 10.85 -5.31 -37.32
C ILE A 17 10.54 -4.26 -36.26
N GLN A 18 9.31 -4.25 -35.73
CA GLN A 18 9.01 -3.49 -34.54
C GLN A 18 9.81 -4.14 -33.42
N ALA A 19 10.82 -3.42 -32.93
CA ALA A 19 11.58 -3.84 -31.77
C ALA A 19 10.60 -4.07 -30.61
N GLN A 20 10.73 -5.23 -29.95
CA GLN A 20 9.80 -5.64 -28.91
C GLN A 20 9.86 -4.66 -27.72
N GLN A 21 8.69 -4.14 -27.35
CA GLN A 21 8.50 -3.30 -26.17
C GLN A 21 8.87 -4.08 -24.89
N VAL A 22 9.41 -3.37 -23.90
CA VAL A 22 9.68 -3.92 -22.57
C VAL A 22 8.38 -4.33 -21.90
N ASP A 23 8.36 -5.51 -21.29
CA ASP A 23 7.27 -6.00 -20.44
C ASP A 23 7.60 -5.64 -18.98
N LEU A 24 6.90 -4.66 -18.41
CA LEU A 24 7.13 -4.18 -17.04
C LEU A 24 6.93 -5.28 -15.98
N SER A 25 5.98 -6.20 -16.20
CA SER A 25 5.69 -7.29 -15.26
C SER A 25 6.80 -8.33 -15.18
N LYS A 26 7.61 -8.45 -16.23
CA LYS A 26 8.72 -9.42 -16.31
C LYS A 26 10.07 -8.76 -16.07
N GLN A 27 10.35 -7.70 -16.83
CA GLN A 27 11.65 -7.04 -16.85
C GLN A 27 11.79 -6.00 -15.75
N PHE A 28 10.70 -5.52 -15.13
CA PHE A 28 10.74 -4.61 -13.99
C PHE A 28 10.16 -5.22 -12.70
N LYS A 29 9.96 -6.54 -12.64
CA LYS A 29 9.29 -7.25 -11.52
C LYS A 29 9.83 -6.98 -10.11
N SER A 30 11.08 -6.55 -9.99
CA SER A 30 11.75 -6.22 -8.72
C SER A 30 11.53 -4.78 -8.27
N MET A 31 10.99 -3.92 -9.14
CA MET A 31 10.53 -2.58 -8.81
C MET A 31 9.12 -2.69 -8.21
N LYS A 32 9.05 -2.72 -6.88
CA LYS A 32 7.81 -2.84 -6.12
C LYS A 32 7.52 -1.54 -5.38
N PRO A 33 6.27 -1.05 -5.37
CA PRO A 33 5.89 0.05 -4.52
C PRO A 33 5.69 -0.45 -3.08
N ARG A 34 5.90 0.43 -2.11
CA ARG A 34 5.73 0.13 -0.69
C ARG A 34 4.48 0.81 -0.14
N ASN A 35 3.67 0.10 0.63
CA ASN A 35 2.51 0.67 1.32
C ASN A 35 2.99 1.34 2.63
N ILE A 36 2.68 2.62 2.79
CA ILE A 36 3.13 3.44 3.91
C ILE A 36 2.03 3.73 4.94
N GLY A 37 0.80 3.26 4.71
CA GLY A 37 -0.37 3.60 5.51
C GLY A 37 -0.97 4.97 5.14
N PRO A 38 -1.64 5.65 6.09
CA PRO A 38 -1.89 5.20 7.46
C PRO A 38 -2.88 4.03 7.55
N ALA A 39 -2.90 3.37 8.70
CA ALA A 39 -3.94 2.42 9.10
C ALA A 39 -4.70 2.87 10.37
N GLY A 40 -4.29 4.00 10.97
CA GLY A 40 -4.78 4.46 12.28
C GLY A 40 -6.27 4.81 12.32
N MET A 41 -6.85 5.17 11.18
CA MET A 41 -8.30 5.38 10.96
C MET A 41 -8.94 4.23 10.17
N SER A 42 -8.15 3.29 9.66
CA SER A 42 -8.57 2.24 8.74
C SER A 42 -9.39 2.77 7.54
N GLY A 43 -10.59 2.24 7.31
CA GLY A 43 -11.49 2.58 6.19
C GLY A 43 -12.69 1.64 6.10
N ARG A 44 -13.58 1.86 5.12
CA ARG A 44 -14.92 1.24 5.08
C ARG A 44 -14.94 -0.28 4.97
N VAL A 45 -15.54 -0.93 5.98
CA VAL A 45 -15.81 -2.38 6.04
C VAL A 45 -17.30 -2.65 5.86
N THR A 46 -17.64 -3.45 4.85
CA THR A 46 -19.03 -3.62 4.37
C THR A 46 -19.56 -5.03 4.56
N ALA A 47 -18.69 -6.02 4.83
CA ALA A 47 -19.09 -7.39 5.07
C ALA A 47 -18.16 -8.08 6.07
N ILE A 48 -18.72 -8.92 6.93
CA ILE A 48 -17.99 -9.68 7.95
C ILE A 48 -18.58 -11.08 8.02
N ASP A 49 -17.72 -12.09 8.04
CA ASP A 49 -18.09 -13.43 8.48
C ASP A 49 -16.93 -14.09 9.23
N ALA A 50 -17.23 -15.02 10.13
CA ALA A 50 -16.25 -15.74 10.91
C ALA A 50 -16.60 -17.22 11.05
N VAL A 51 -15.58 -18.03 11.35
CA VAL A 51 -15.78 -19.46 11.54
C VAL A 51 -16.44 -19.69 12.91
N ASN A 52 -17.66 -20.20 12.93
CA ASN A 52 -18.44 -20.34 14.16
C ASN A 52 -17.76 -21.24 15.19
N SER A 53 -17.14 -22.34 14.77
CA SER A 53 -16.45 -23.25 15.68
C SER A 53 -15.09 -22.72 16.14
N ASN A 54 -14.55 -21.70 15.47
CA ASN A 54 -13.27 -21.07 15.80
C ASN A 54 -13.29 -19.59 15.39
N PRO A 55 -13.91 -18.70 16.19
CA PRO A 55 -14.07 -17.29 15.83
C PRO A 55 -12.77 -16.47 15.93
N THR A 56 -11.61 -17.14 15.99
CA THR A 56 -10.30 -16.52 15.72
C THR A 56 -10.03 -16.37 14.23
N THR A 57 -10.75 -17.11 13.37
CA THR A 57 -10.69 -16.97 11.93
C THR A 57 -11.83 -16.10 11.43
N ILE A 58 -11.49 -14.91 10.92
CA ILE A 58 -12.45 -13.89 10.49
C ILE A 58 -12.07 -13.44 9.08
N TYR A 59 -13.08 -13.25 8.23
CA TYR A 59 -12.94 -12.64 6.92
C TYR A 59 -13.71 -11.31 6.89
N LEU A 60 -13.05 -10.28 6.34
CA LEU A 60 -13.65 -8.97 6.12
C LEU A 60 -13.75 -8.73 4.63
N GLY A 61 -14.91 -8.27 4.18
CA GLY A 61 -15.10 -7.60 2.90
C GLY A 61 -15.05 -6.10 3.10
N THR A 62 -14.20 -5.42 2.34
CA THR A 62 -14.04 -3.96 2.42
C THR A 62 -14.60 -3.32 1.16
N ALA A 63 -15.06 -2.06 1.27
CA ALA A 63 -15.75 -1.37 0.18
C ALA A 63 -14.95 -1.35 -1.13
N SER A 64 -13.62 -1.18 -1.03
CA SER A 64 -12.71 -1.04 -2.18
C SER A 64 -11.30 -1.61 -1.96
N GLY A 65 -11.05 -2.27 -0.82
CA GLY A 65 -9.74 -2.80 -0.42
C GLY A 65 -9.62 -4.33 -0.44
N GLY A 66 -10.59 -5.04 -1.00
CA GLY A 66 -10.59 -6.50 -1.15
C GLY A 66 -11.08 -7.26 0.08
N VAL A 67 -10.81 -8.58 0.07
CA VAL A 67 -11.07 -9.48 1.20
C VAL A 67 -9.82 -9.62 2.07
N TRP A 68 -9.99 -9.48 3.37
CA TRP A 68 -8.95 -9.65 4.38
C TRP A 68 -9.26 -10.80 5.30
N LYS A 69 -8.22 -11.50 5.75
CA LYS A 69 -8.33 -12.65 6.63
C LYS A 69 -7.43 -12.50 7.85
N THR A 70 -7.93 -12.91 9.00
CA THR A 70 -7.13 -13.21 10.19
C THR A 70 -7.37 -14.65 10.61
N GLU A 71 -6.37 -15.27 11.23
CA GLU A 71 -6.46 -16.60 11.87
C GLU A 71 -6.09 -16.54 13.36
N ASN A 72 -5.90 -15.32 13.89
CA ASN A 72 -5.44 -15.06 15.26
C ASN A 72 -6.27 -13.95 15.93
N ALA A 73 -7.58 -13.93 15.66
CA ALA A 73 -8.56 -13.03 16.27
C ALA A 73 -8.23 -11.53 16.08
N GLY A 74 -7.68 -11.17 14.92
CA GLY A 74 -7.34 -9.79 14.59
C GLY A 74 -5.97 -9.33 15.08
N ALA A 75 -5.11 -10.21 15.61
CA ALA A 75 -3.73 -9.81 15.94
C ALA A 75 -2.91 -9.47 14.69
N SER A 76 -3.23 -10.08 13.53
CA SER A 76 -2.70 -9.70 12.21
C SER A 76 -3.71 -9.99 11.11
N TRP A 77 -3.66 -9.19 10.04
CA TRP A 77 -4.54 -9.31 8.87
C TRP A 77 -3.73 -9.54 7.60
N THR A 78 -4.20 -10.44 6.73
CA THR A 78 -3.60 -10.73 5.43
C THR A 78 -4.63 -10.43 4.33
N PRO A 79 -4.30 -9.65 3.30
CA PRO A 79 -5.17 -9.51 2.14
C PRO A 79 -5.14 -10.82 1.35
N VAL A 80 -6.32 -11.34 1.00
CA VAL A 80 -6.47 -12.63 0.32
C VAL A 80 -7.15 -12.48 -1.05
N PHE A 81 -7.34 -11.26 -1.55
CA PHE A 81 -8.08 -10.98 -2.80
C PHE A 81 -7.30 -10.10 -3.81
N ASP A 82 -6.02 -9.78 -3.53
CA ASP A 82 -5.24 -8.76 -4.26
C ASP A 82 -5.04 -9.09 -5.77
N GLU A 83 -5.09 -10.37 -6.16
CA GLU A 83 -4.91 -10.82 -7.55
C GLU A 83 -6.18 -10.72 -8.41
N GLN A 84 -7.33 -10.41 -7.83
CA GLN A 84 -8.60 -10.31 -8.56
C GLN A 84 -8.66 -8.98 -9.35
N PRO A 85 -9.44 -8.92 -10.45
CA PRO A 85 -9.51 -7.74 -11.31
C PRO A 85 -10.20 -6.54 -10.63
N ILE A 86 -10.98 -6.77 -9.57
CA ILE A 86 -11.67 -5.74 -8.80
C ILE A 86 -11.68 -6.10 -7.32
N LEU A 87 -11.58 -5.10 -6.45
CA LEU A 87 -11.45 -5.28 -5.00
C LEU A 87 -12.66 -4.79 -4.20
N ASN A 88 -13.72 -4.38 -4.87
CA ASN A 88 -14.89 -3.82 -4.23
C ASN A 88 -15.76 -4.95 -3.68
N ILE A 89 -15.90 -5.09 -2.36
CA ILE A 89 -16.63 -6.21 -1.75
C ILE A 89 -17.93 -5.71 -1.10
N GLY A 90 -19.03 -6.40 -1.39
CA GLY A 90 -20.34 -6.16 -0.77
C GLY A 90 -20.82 -7.30 0.12
N SER A 91 -20.27 -8.50 -0.03
CA SER A 91 -20.66 -9.66 0.78
C SER A 91 -19.52 -10.68 0.87
N VAL A 92 -19.38 -11.30 2.05
CA VAL A 92 -18.50 -12.46 2.29
C VAL A 92 -19.31 -13.51 3.04
N ALA A 93 -19.20 -14.77 2.64
CA ALA A 93 -19.87 -15.88 3.32
C ALA A 93 -18.97 -17.12 3.37
N ILE A 94 -18.85 -17.71 4.56
CA ILE A 94 -18.04 -18.89 4.84
C ILE A 94 -18.97 -20.10 4.91
N THR A 95 -18.60 -21.16 4.22
CA THR A 95 -19.28 -22.45 4.35
C THR A 95 -18.93 -23.07 5.70
N GLN A 96 -19.82 -23.00 6.69
CA GLN A 96 -19.50 -23.39 8.07
C GLN A 96 -19.16 -24.88 8.23
N SER A 97 -19.69 -25.76 7.37
CA SER A 97 -19.33 -27.19 7.33
C SER A 97 -17.95 -27.48 6.73
N ASN A 98 -17.39 -26.54 5.96
CA ASN A 98 -16.03 -26.57 5.45
C ASN A 98 -15.48 -25.14 5.29
N PRO A 99 -14.87 -24.56 6.34
CA PRO A 99 -14.39 -23.17 6.32
C PRO A 99 -13.30 -22.83 5.28
N SER A 100 -12.81 -23.81 4.52
CA SER A 100 -11.94 -23.55 3.36
C SER A 100 -12.73 -23.01 2.16
N VAL A 101 -14.04 -23.23 2.12
CA VAL A 101 -14.92 -22.74 1.06
C VAL A 101 -15.50 -21.38 1.45
N VAL A 102 -15.04 -20.34 0.77
CA VAL A 102 -15.41 -18.94 1.04
C VAL A 102 -15.94 -18.31 -0.24
N TRP A 103 -17.03 -17.55 -0.12
CA TRP A 103 -17.64 -16.80 -1.20
C TRP A 103 -17.45 -15.30 -0.98
N ALA A 104 -17.16 -14.57 -2.06
CA ALA A 104 -17.05 -13.13 -2.06
C ALA A 104 -17.93 -12.54 -3.18
N GLY A 105 -18.90 -11.72 -2.80
CA GLY A 105 -19.72 -10.93 -3.71
C GLY A 105 -19.11 -9.55 -3.87
N THR A 106 -18.81 -9.17 -5.11
CA THR A 106 -18.23 -7.86 -5.39
C THR A 106 -19.30 -6.78 -5.56
N GLY A 107 -18.93 -5.53 -5.28
CA GLY A 107 -19.77 -4.34 -5.35
C GLY A 107 -20.66 -4.16 -4.12
N GLU A 108 -20.66 -2.96 -3.56
CA GLU A 108 -21.31 -2.69 -2.28
C GLU A 108 -22.85 -2.77 -2.35
N GLY A 109 -23.47 -3.13 -1.24
CA GLY A 109 -24.93 -3.20 -1.15
C GLY A 109 -25.65 -1.89 -0.88
N ASN A 110 -24.92 -0.84 -0.49
CA ASN A 110 -25.51 0.45 -0.14
C ASN A 110 -25.43 1.40 -1.34
N PRO A 111 -26.56 1.76 -2.00
CA PRO A 111 -26.57 2.63 -3.16
C PRO A 111 -26.31 4.08 -2.76
N ARG A 112 -25.07 4.40 -2.38
CA ARG A 112 -24.55 5.76 -2.15
C ARG A 112 -23.93 6.33 -3.44
N ASN A 113 -23.71 7.64 -3.53
CA ASN A 113 -23.05 8.26 -4.69
C ASN A 113 -21.54 7.94 -4.75
N SER A 114 -20.92 7.62 -3.61
CA SER A 114 -19.54 7.14 -3.43
C SER A 114 -19.43 5.61 -3.37
N ILE A 115 -20.42 4.91 -3.93
CA ILE A 115 -20.45 3.45 -4.00
C ILE A 115 -19.34 2.92 -4.93
N SER A 116 -18.70 1.83 -4.50
CA SER A 116 -17.76 1.05 -5.28
C SER A 116 -18.51 -0.11 -5.96
N LEU A 117 -18.47 -0.14 -7.30
CA LEU A 117 -19.21 -1.12 -8.12
C LEU A 117 -18.40 -2.43 -8.27
N GLY A 118 -19.06 -3.56 -8.41
CA GLY A 118 -18.40 -4.86 -8.54
C GLY A 118 -18.50 -5.48 -9.94
N GLU A 119 -17.98 -6.71 -10.03
CA GLU A 119 -17.96 -7.56 -11.22
C GLU A 119 -18.17 -9.04 -10.87
N GLY A 120 -19.25 -9.36 -10.14
CA GLY A 120 -19.74 -10.71 -9.93
C GLY A 120 -19.35 -11.38 -8.60
N ILE A 121 -19.48 -12.70 -8.55
CA ILE A 121 -19.23 -13.52 -7.37
C ILE A 121 -17.98 -14.39 -7.57
N TYR A 122 -17.18 -14.54 -6.52
CA TYR A 122 -15.98 -15.36 -6.49
C TYR A 122 -16.09 -16.43 -5.40
N LYS A 123 -15.47 -17.57 -5.63
CA LYS A 123 -15.38 -18.70 -4.69
C LYS A 123 -13.93 -19.12 -4.51
N SER A 124 -13.52 -19.31 -3.27
CA SER A 124 -12.28 -19.96 -2.88
C SER A 124 -12.58 -21.36 -2.33
N LEU A 125 -11.66 -22.30 -2.55
CA LEU A 125 -11.71 -23.66 -2.00
C LEU A 125 -10.57 -23.95 -1.01
N ASP A 126 -9.69 -22.96 -0.77
CA ASP A 126 -8.45 -23.11 -0.02
C ASP A 126 -8.27 -22.00 1.04
N GLY A 127 -9.38 -21.44 1.52
CA GLY A 127 -9.40 -20.43 2.57
C GLY A 127 -8.86 -19.07 2.12
N GLY A 128 -9.09 -18.71 0.85
CA GLY A 128 -8.76 -17.42 0.25
C GLY A 128 -7.43 -17.36 -0.51
N LYS A 129 -6.67 -18.46 -0.64
CA LYS A 129 -5.38 -18.42 -1.35
C LYS A 129 -5.57 -18.30 -2.86
N THR A 130 -6.60 -18.95 -3.39
CA THR A 130 -7.03 -18.83 -4.79
C THR A 130 -8.53 -18.60 -4.87
N TRP A 131 -8.95 -17.90 -5.93
CA TRP A 131 -10.35 -17.55 -6.19
C TRP A 131 -10.71 -17.84 -7.64
N LYS A 132 -11.93 -18.34 -7.85
CA LYS A 132 -12.55 -18.55 -9.16
C LYS A 132 -13.77 -17.64 -9.28
N CYS A 133 -13.90 -16.92 -10.39
CA CYS A 133 -15.12 -16.20 -10.72
C CYS A 133 -16.24 -17.20 -11.05
N MET A 134 -17.37 -17.07 -10.37
CA MET A 134 -18.55 -17.96 -10.46
C MET A 134 -19.73 -17.31 -11.21
N GLY A 135 -19.49 -16.22 -11.95
CA GLY A 135 -20.50 -15.55 -12.76
C GLY A 135 -21.10 -14.28 -12.12
N LEU A 136 -22.26 -13.87 -12.65
CA LEU A 136 -22.99 -12.66 -12.25
C LEU A 136 -22.25 -11.33 -12.48
N GLN A 137 -21.26 -11.25 -13.38
CA GLN A 137 -20.48 -10.02 -13.57
C GLN A 137 -21.33 -8.82 -14.04
N LYS A 138 -22.40 -9.07 -14.79
CA LYS A 138 -23.34 -8.04 -15.26
C LYS A 138 -24.17 -7.40 -14.16
N THR A 139 -24.26 -8.04 -12.99
CA THR A 139 -25.11 -7.55 -11.89
C THR A 139 -24.52 -6.37 -11.14
N ARG A 140 -23.20 -6.17 -11.24
CA ARG A 140 -22.39 -5.15 -10.56
C ARG A 140 -22.35 -5.24 -9.05
N ASN A 141 -23.47 -5.28 -8.34
CA ASN A 141 -23.49 -5.15 -6.88
C ASN A 141 -24.19 -6.33 -6.22
N ILE A 142 -23.40 -7.13 -5.48
CA ILE A 142 -23.85 -8.29 -4.71
C ILE A 142 -23.94 -7.90 -3.24
N HIS A 143 -25.17 -7.77 -2.72
CA HIS A 143 -25.41 -7.29 -1.37
C HIS A 143 -25.43 -8.41 -0.31
N ARG A 144 -25.95 -9.59 -0.68
CA ARG A 144 -26.10 -10.71 0.25
C ARG A 144 -25.70 -12.02 -0.42
N ILE A 145 -24.98 -12.87 0.30
CA ILE A 145 -24.75 -14.27 -0.04
C ILE A 145 -25.22 -15.10 1.15
N ILE A 146 -26.15 -16.02 0.92
CA ILE A 146 -26.65 -16.94 1.94
C ILE A 146 -26.41 -18.37 1.46
N ILE A 147 -25.76 -19.17 2.29
CA ILE A 147 -25.47 -20.58 2.03
C ILE A 147 -26.49 -21.41 2.81
N ASP A 148 -27.09 -22.41 2.16
CA ASP A 148 -27.97 -23.35 2.85
C ASP A 148 -27.17 -24.16 3.89
N PRO A 149 -27.55 -24.14 5.17
CA PRO A 149 -26.82 -24.83 6.24
C PRO A 149 -26.81 -26.36 6.10
N ASN A 150 -27.76 -26.93 5.36
CA ASN A 150 -27.91 -28.37 5.18
C ASN A 150 -27.29 -28.86 3.85
N ASN A 151 -27.07 -27.97 2.88
CA ASN A 151 -26.44 -28.31 1.60
C ASN A 151 -25.59 -27.15 1.05
N PRO A 152 -24.26 -27.19 1.18
CA PRO A 152 -23.38 -26.09 0.77
C PRO A 152 -23.31 -25.84 -0.74
N ASP A 153 -23.88 -26.71 -1.58
CA ASP A 153 -24.01 -26.47 -3.01
C ASP A 153 -25.21 -25.57 -3.35
N VAL A 154 -26.12 -25.36 -2.39
CA VAL A 154 -27.25 -24.44 -2.53
C VAL A 154 -26.89 -23.09 -1.94
N VAL A 155 -26.78 -22.08 -2.81
CA VAL A 155 -26.41 -20.71 -2.43
C VAL A 155 -27.36 -19.72 -3.08
N TYR A 156 -27.74 -18.68 -2.32
CA TYR A 156 -28.57 -17.58 -2.77
C TYR A 156 -27.73 -16.31 -2.84
N ALA A 157 -27.84 -15.57 -3.94
CA ALA A 157 -27.22 -14.28 -4.14
C ALA A 157 -28.28 -13.20 -4.25
N GLY A 158 -28.25 -12.25 -3.32
CA GLY A 158 -29.07 -11.04 -3.34
C GLY A 158 -28.37 -9.94 -4.12
N VAL A 159 -28.90 -9.62 -5.30
CA VAL A 159 -28.33 -8.65 -6.22
C VAL A 159 -29.03 -7.31 -6.08
N MET A 160 -28.27 -6.29 -5.67
CA MET A 160 -28.74 -4.89 -5.64
C MET A 160 -28.83 -4.31 -7.06
N GLY A 161 -27.83 -4.58 -7.89
CA GLY A 161 -27.72 -3.98 -9.22
C GLY A 161 -26.96 -2.64 -9.24
N ASN A 162 -26.70 -2.13 -10.44
CA ASN A 162 -26.02 -0.87 -10.66
C ASN A 162 -26.93 0.33 -10.34
N PRO A 163 -26.69 1.14 -9.30
CA PRO A 163 -27.59 2.25 -8.98
C PRO A 163 -27.70 3.33 -10.08
N PHE A 164 -26.75 3.38 -11.02
CA PHE A 164 -26.68 4.38 -12.09
C PHE A 164 -27.25 3.92 -13.44
N ALA A 165 -27.75 2.69 -13.56
CA ALA A 165 -28.31 2.16 -14.80
C ALA A 165 -29.49 1.22 -14.55
N GLU A 166 -30.49 1.24 -15.42
CA GLU A 166 -31.60 0.27 -15.38
C GLU A 166 -31.17 -0.99 -16.14
N HIS A 167 -31.40 -2.17 -15.56
CA HIS A 167 -31.00 -3.44 -16.16
C HIS A 167 -31.73 -4.63 -15.50
N ALA A 168 -31.96 -5.70 -16.26
CA ALA A 168 -32.81 -6.84 -15.86
C ALA A 168 -32.11 -7.84 -14.92
N GLU A 169 -30.79 -7.76 -14.75
CA GLU A 169 -30.01 -8.72 -13.98
C GLU A 169 -30.12 -8.57 -12.45
N ARG A 170 -31.09 -7.81 -11.93
CA ARG A 170 -31.30 -7.60 -10.48
C ARG A 170 -32.16 -8.69 -9.85
N GLY A 171 -32.12 -8.79 -8.52
CA GLY A 171 -33.00 -9.69 -7.76
C GLY A 171 -32.29 -10.86 -7.10
N VAL A 172 -33.01 -11.95 -6.85
CA VAL A 172 -32.48 -13.11 -6.13
C VAL A 172 -32.06 -14.19 -7.11
N TYR A 173 -30.80 -14.58 -7.07
CA TYR A 173 -30.28 -15.72 -7.80
C TYR A 173 -30.09 -16.90 -6.86
N LYS A 174 -30.27 -18.11 -7.40
CA LYS A 174 -30.03 -19.37 -6.70
C LYS A 174 -29.15 -20.28 -7.56
N THR A 175 -28.15 -20.88 -6.94
CA THR A 175 -27.44 -22.05 -7.47
C THR A 175 -27.79 -23.27 -6.63
N THR A 176 -27.73 -24.45 -7.24
CA THR A 176 -27.85 -25.76 -6.56
C THR A 176 -26.71 -26.71 -6.95
N ASP A 177 -25.69 -26.20 -7.64
CA ASP A 177 -24.53 -26.93 -8.16
C ASP A 177 -23.21 -26.27 -7.71
N GLY A 178 -23.24 -25.58 -6.56
CA GLY A 178 -22.05 -24.97 -5.99
C GLY A 178 -21.52 -23.77 -6.77
N GLY A 179 -22.37 -23.12 -7.58
CA GLY A 179 -22.13 -21.86 -8.29
C GLY A 179 -21.79 -22.00 -9.77
N ASP A 180 -21.82 -23.20 -10.32
CA ASP A 180 -21.53 -23.41 -11.75
C ASP A 180 -22.65 -22.82 -12.62
N THR A 181 -23.90 -22.87 -12.16
CA THR A 181 -25.04 -22.20 -12.78
C THR A 181 -25.88 -21.41 -11.77
N TRP A 182 -26.50 -20.32 -12.25
CA TRP A 182 -27.35 -19.44 -11.44
C TRP A 182 -28.71 -19.23 -12.12
N LYS A 183 -29.78 -19.38 -11.35
CA LYS A 183 -31.16 -19.10 -11.77
C LYS A 183 -31.69 -17.87 -11.06
N LEU A 184 -32.19 -16.89 -11.82
CA LEU A 184 -32.97 -15.77 -11.28
C LEU A 184 -34.34 -16.28 -10.81
N ILE A 185 -34.62 -16.21 -9.51
CA ILE A 185 -35.83 -16.78 -8.88
C ILE A 185 -36.79 -15.73 -8.31
N LEU A 186 -36.34 -14.49 -8.12
CA LEU A 186 -37.19 -13.35 -7.78
C LEU A 186 -36.71 -12.10 -8.48
N HIS A 187 -37.59 -11.45 -9.23
CA HIS A 187 -37.37 -10.19 -9.93
C HIS A 187 -38.68 -9.40 -9.93
N THR A 188 -38.61 -8.08 -9.70
CA THR A 188 -39.80 -7.22 -9.68
C THR A 188 -39.80 -6.19 -10.81
N ASN A 189 -38.66 -5.58 -11.11
CA ASN A 189 -38.39 -4.76 -12.31
C ASN A 189 -36.90 -4.41 -12.42
N ASP A 190 -36.52 -3.74 -13.50
CA ASP A 190 -35.13 -3.41 -13.89
C ASP A 190 -34.46 -2.31 -13.02
N THR A 191 -35.19 -1.77 -12.04
CA THR A 191 -34.72 -0.75 -11.06
C THR A 191 -34.78 -1.24 -9.62
N SER A 192 -35.21 -2.49 -9.41
CA SER A 192 -35.41 -3.07 -8.08
C SER A 192 -34.43 -4.21 -7.84
N GLY A 193 -33.58 -4.05 -6.83
CA GLY A 193 -32.65 -5.08 -6.37
C GLY A 193 -32.93 -5.51 -4.95
N VAL A 194 -32.10 -6.42 -4.43
CA VAL A 194 -32.25 -6.96 -3.07
C VAL A 194 -31.71 -5.97 -2.04
N GLY A 195 -32.64 -5.24 -1.41
CA GLY A 195 -32.41 -4.27 -0.32
C GLY A 195 -31.96 -4.91 0.99
N ASP A 196 -32.39 -6.15 1.25
CA ASP A 196 -31.93 -7.03 2.32
C ASP A 196 -32.47 -8.46 2.08
N MET A 197 -31.85 -9.48 2.66
CA MET A 197 -32.28 -10.88 2.55
C MET A 197 -31.78 -11.69 3.74
N ILE A 198 -32.67 -12.49 4.35
CA ILE A 198 -32.33 -13.34 5.50
C ILE A 198 -33.06 -14.68 5.43
N MET A 199 -32.37 -15.74 5.83
CA MET A 199 -32.86 -17.13 5.88
C MET A 199 -33.12 -17.54 7.33
N ASP A 200 -34.16 -18.34 7.54
CA ASP A 200 -34.37 -19.00 8.83
C ASP A 200 -33.24 -20.02 9.10
N PRO A 201 -32.49 -19.86 10.20
CA PRO A 201 -31.33 -20.71 10.50
C PRO A 201 -31.68 -22.18 10.76
N SER A 202 -32.96 -22.50 11.02
CA SER A 202 -33.47 -23.85 11.26
C SER A 202 -34.26 -24.43 10.08
N ASN A 203 -34.67 -23.59 9.12
CA ASN A 203 -35.47 -23.99 7.97
C ASN A 203 -35.03 -23.23 6.69
N PRO A 204 -34.13 -23.80 5.86
CA PRO A 204 -33.63 -23.11 4.67
C PRO A 204 -34.68 -22.86 3.58
N ASN A 205 -35.89 -23.42 3.71
CA ASN A 205 -36.98 -23.12 2.79
C ASN A 205 -37.67 -21.78 3.10
N LYS A 206 -37.52 -21.25 4.33
CA LYS A 206 -38.07 -19.96 4.75
C LYS A 206 -37.05 -18.84 4.58
N ILE A 207 -37.30 -17.94 3.62
CA ILE A 207 -36.42 -16.81 3.31
C ILE A 207 -37.28 -15.55 3.16
N PHE A 208 -36.88 -14.46 3.82
CA PHE A 208 -37.43 -13.14 3.59
C PHE A 208 -36.51 -12.33 2.69
N VAL A 209 -37.11 -11.57 1.77
CA VAL A 209 -36.40 -10.74 0.81
C VAL A 209 -37.05 -9.37 0.74
N ASN A 210 -36.26 -8.31 0.96
CA ASN A 210 -36.66 -6.97 0.58
C ASN A 210 -36.21 -6.71 -0.87
N MET A 211 -37.16 -6.49 -1.76
CA MET A 211 -36.88 -5.86 -3.06
C MET A 211 -36.98 -4.34 -2.86
N TYR A 212 -35.96 -3.60 -3.30
CA TYR A 212 -35.82 -2.17 -3.13
C TYR A 212 -35.62 -1.49 -4.49
N GLN A 213 -36.61 -0.71 -4.90
CA GLN A 213 -36.53 0.15 -6.07
C GLN A 213 -35.64 1.37 -5.80
N HIS A 214 -34.61 1.59 -6.62
CA HIS A 214 -33.76 2.76 -6.51
C HIS A 214 -33.17 3.18 -7.85
N LYS A 215 -32.86 4.48 -7.97
CA LYS A 215 -32.11 5.05 -9.09
C LYS A 215 -31.27 6.22 -8.62
N ARG A 216 -30.04 6.30 -9.12
CA ARG A 216 -29.15 7.44 -8.96
C ARG A 216 -28.86 8.10 -10.29
N THR A 217 -28.69 9.40 -10.21
CA THR A 217 -27.99 10.21 -11.19
C THR A 217 -26.86 10.95 -10.46
N PRO A 218 -25.98 11.66 -11.18
CA PRO A 218 -24.98 12.49 -10.51
C PRO A 218 -25.56 13.60 -9.62
N TRP A 219 -26.84 13.97 -9.80
CA TRP A 219 -27.50 15.08 -9.10
C TRP A 219 -28.77 14.68 -8.34
N SER A 220 -29.07 13.37 -8.24
CA SER A 220 -30.25 12.91 -7.52
C SER A 220 -30.21 11.45 -7.07
N LEU A 221 -30.96 11.16 -6.01
CA LEU A 221 -31.38 9.85 -5.55
C LEU A 221 -32.91 9.78 -5.59
N LYS A 222 -33.43 8.67 -6.10
CA LYS A 222 -34.84 8.30 -5.96
C LYS A 222 -34.94 6.88 -5.40
N GLY A 223 -35.38 6.75 -4.15
CA GLY A 223 -35.64 5.49 -3.48
C GLY A 223 -37.13 5.19 -3.29
N GLY A 224 -37.49 3.91 -3.41
CA GLY A 224 -38.84 3.40 -3.21
C GLY A 224 -39.76 3.50 -4.43
N GLY A 225 -40.81 2.68 -4.43
CA GLY A 225 -41.80 2.61 -5.50
C GLY A 225 -42.48 1.24 -5.63
N LYS A 226 -43.29 1.07 -6.67
CA LYS A 226 -44.09 -0.16 -6.92
C LYS A 226 -43.28 -1.45 -7.02
N GLY A 227 -42.01 -1.34 -7.46
CA GLY A 227 -41.09 -2.46 -7.54
C GLY A 227 -40.59 -2.94 -6.18
N SER A 228 -40.70 -2.11 -5.15
CA SER A 228 -40.33 -2.47 -3.79
C SER A 228 -41.35 -3.42 -3.15
N GLY A 229 -40.89 -4.19 -2.17
CA GLY A 229 -41.72 -5.15 -1.45
C GLY A 229 -40.95 -5.95 -0.42
N LEU A 230 -41.64 -6.38 0.64
CA LEU A 230 -41.18 -7.50 1.46
C LEU A 230 -41.83 -8.79 0.93
N TYR A 231 -41.00 -9.78 0.64
CA TYR A 231 -41.43 -11.07 0.12
C TYR A 231 -40.98 -12.18 1.06
N VAL A 232 -41.76 -13.25 1.13
CA VAL A 232 -41.40 -14.48 1.83
C VAL A 232 -41.62 -15.69 0.94
N THR A 233 -40.69 -16.63 0.98
CA THR A 233 -40.83 -18.00 0.47
C THR A 233 -40.88 -18.96 1.66
N TYR A 234 -41.60 -20.07 1.53
CA TYR A 234 -41.55 -21.21 2.47
C TYR A 234 -41.15 -22.52 1.77
N ASP A 235 -40.73 -22.46 0.50
CA ASP A 235 -40.38 -23.61 -0.34
C ASP A 235 -39.01 -23.48 -1.04
N GLY A 236 -38.11 -22.69 -0.44
CA GLY A 236 -36.74 -22.50 -0.93
C GLY A 236 -36.65 -21.69 -2.22
N GLY A 237 -37.61 -20.77 -2.44
CA GLY A 237 -37.62 -19.81 -3.54
C GLY A 237 -38.28 -20.32 -4.81
N LYS A 238 -39.15 -21.33 -4.71
CA LYS A 238 -39.99 -21.74 -5.86
C LYS A 238 -41.17 -20.78 -6.01
N ASN A 239 -41.73 -20.31 -4.90
CA ASN A 239 -42.81 -19.33 -4.86
C ASN A 239 -42.52 -18.23 -3.83
N PHE A 240 -42.90 -17.00 -4.15
CA PHE A 240 -42.78 -15.85 -3.24
C PHE A 240 -44.15 -15.20 -3.02
N LYS A 241 -44.50 -14.97 -1.75
CA LYS A 241 -45.66 -14.16 -1.36
C LYS A 241 -45.18 -12.74 -1.06
N LYS A 242 -45.75 -11.72 -1.73
CA LYS A 242 -45.57 -10.31 -1.36
C LYS A 242 -46.41 -10.02 -0.11
N LEU A 243 -45.80 -9.42 0.90
CA LEU A 243 -46.46 -9.04 2.16
C LEU A 243 -46.90 -7.57 2.09
N GLY A 244 -48.05 -7.26 2.70
CA GLY A 244 -48.57 -5.90 2.71
C GLY A 244 -49.61 -5.65 3.81
N LYS A 245 -50.55 -4.74 3.53
CA LYS A 245 -51.57 -4.28 4.50
C LYS A 245 -52.41 -5.43 5.08
N GLU A 246 -52.75 -6.43 4.28
CA GLU A 246 -53.55 -7.59 4.71
C GLU A 246 -52.82 -8.45 5.76
N GLU A 247 -51.49 -8.41 5.74
CA GLU A 247 -50.62 -9.05 6.73
C GLU A 247 -50.26 -8.13 7.91
N GLY A 248 -50.64 -6.85 7.91
CA GLY A 248 -50.40 -5.90 9.01
C GLY A 248 -49.27 -4.89 8.79
N LEU A 249 -48.65 -4.87 7.61
CA LEU A 249 -47.65 -3.88 7.18
C LEU A 249 -48.32 -2.56 6.72
N PRO A 250 -47.58 -1.44 6.54
CA PRO A 250 -48.19 -0.17 6.12
C PRO A 250 -48.71 -0.26 4.69
N ALA A 251 -49.71 0.58 4.34
CA ALA A 251 -50.19 0.68 2.96
C ALA A 251 -49.28 1.60 2.11
N GLY A 252 -49.33 1.44 0.78
CA GLY A 252 -48.62 2.31 -0.16
C GLY A 252 -47.30 1.72 -0.66
N ASP A 253 -46.44 2.59 -1.19
CA ASP A 253 -45.13 2.20 -1.69
C ASP A 253 -44.14 2.02 -0.54
N TYR A 254 -43.25 1.03 -0.69
CA TYR A 254 -42.17 0.76 0.25
C TYR A 254 -40.82 1.26 -0.27
N GLY A 255 -39.94 1.60 0.67
CA GLY A 255 -38.54 1.90 0.44
C GLY A 255 -37.65 0.69 0.77
N ARG A 256 -36.46 0.95 1.30
CA ARG A 256 -35.58 -0.12 1.78
C ARG A 256 -36.14 -0.68 3.09
N ILE A 257 -36.03 -2.00 3.28
CA ILE A 257 -36.48 -2.68 4.50
C ILE A 257 -35.34 -3.57 4.99
N GLY A 258 -34.93 -3.40 6.25
CA GLY A 258 -34.01 -4.33 6.90
C GLY A 258 -34.78 -5.35 7.75
N ILE A 259 -34.24 -6.55 7.82
CA ILE A 259 -34.95 -7.73 8.30
C ILE A 259 -34.09 -8.48 9.32
N GLY A 260 -34.66 -8.75 10.49
CA GLY A 260 -34.02 -9.55 11.53
C GLY A 260 -34.84 -10.79 11.87
N ILE A 261 -34.20 -11.95 11.97
CA ILE A 261 -34.79 -13.20 12.48
C ILE A 261 -34.16 -13.54 13.82
N ALA A 262 -34.98 -13.85 14.82
CA ALA A 262 -34.46 -14.36 16.09
C ALA A 262 -34.00 -15.81 15.92
N ARG A 263 -32.71 -16.09 16.13
CA ARG A 263 -32.18 -17.45 16.09
C ARG A 263 -32.75 -18.34 17.20
N SER A 264 -32.97 -17.78 18.40
CA SER A 264 -33.58 -18.48 19.54
C SER A 264 -35.04 -18.88 19.30
N ASN A 265 -35.75 -18.14 18.44
CA ASN A 265 -37.15 -18.41 18.08
C ASN A 265 -37.44 -17.92 16.64
N PRO A 266 -37.23 -18.75 15.60
CA PRO A 266 -37.36 -18.32 14.21
C PRO A 266 -38.77 -17.92 13.74
N ASN A 267 -39.79 -18.05 14.60
CA ASN A 267 -41.11 -17.46 14.35
C ASN A 267 -41.14 -15.96 14.64
N ARG A 268 -40.17 -15.45 15.41
CA ARG A 268 -40.01 -14.03 15.69
C ARG A 268 -39.15 -13.36 14.63
N VAL A 269 -39.78 -12.46 13.88
CA VAL A 269 -39.17 -11.71 12.77
C VAL A 269 -39.43 -10.23 12.97
N TYR A 270 -38.45 -9.39 12.69
CA TYR A 270 -38.57 -7.93 12.72
C TYR A 270 -38.32 -7.35 11.33
N ALA A 271 -39.02 -6.28 10.99
CA ALA A 271 -38.84 -5.55 9.76
C ALA A 271 -38.82 -4.04 10.05
N LEU A 272 -37.70 -3.39 9.75
CA LEU A 272 -37.58 -1.93 9.82
C LEU A 272 -37.98 -1.37 8.45
N VAL A 273 -39.19 -0.83 8.33
CA VAL A 273 -39.84 -0.53 7.06
C VAL A 273 -39.78 0.96 6.74
N GLU A 274 -39.13 1.31 5.62
CA GLU A 274 -39.32 2.62 4.99
C GLU A 274 -40.64 2.66 4.20
N ALA A 275 -41.49 3.63 4.50
CA ALA A 275 -42.75 3.89 3.82
C ALA A 275 -43.13 5.37 4.01
N THR A 276 -44.30 5.81 3.52
CA THR A 276 -44.79 7.17 3.81
C THR A 276 -44.82 7.48 5.32
N LYS A 277 -45.04 6.46 6.15
CA LYS A 277 -44.77 6.49 7.58
C LYS A 277 -43.87 5.30 7.92
N ASN A 278 -42.62 5.60 8.27
CA ASN A 278 -41.65 4.58 8.66
C ASN A 278 -42.11 3.88 9.95
N GLY A 279 -41.71 2.62 10.12
CA GLY A 279 -42.04 1.86 11.31
C GLY A 279 -41.20 0.60 11.49
N LEU A 280 -40.98 0.20 12.73
CA LEU A 280 -40.46 -1.11 13.09
C LEU A 280 -41.65 -2.04 13.35
N TYR A 281 -41.69 -3.15 12.61
CA TYR A 281 -42.74 -4.15 12.70
C TYR A 281 -42.18 -5.46 13.23
N MET A 282 -43.04 -6.25 13.86
CA MET A 282 -42.72 -7.57 14.39
C MET A 282 -43.75 -8.59 13.95
N SER A 283 -43.31 -9.81 13.67
CA SER A 283 -44.13 -11.00 13.46
C SER A 283 -43.78 -12.06 14.50
N ASN A 284 -44.78 -12.81 14.96
CA ASN A 284 -44.65 -13.90 15.93
C ASN A 284 -45.01 -15.28 15.36
N ASP A 285 -45.40 -15.34 14.10
CA ASP A 285 -45.89 -16.54 13.41
C ASP A 285 -45.08 -16.85 12.14
N GLY A 286 -43.82 -16.41 12.12
CA GLY A 286 -42.91 -16.66 11.00
C GLY A 286 -43.26 -15.88 9.74
N GLY A 287 -43.86 -14.68 9.88
CA GLY A 287 -44.13 -13.72 8.81
C GLY A 287 -45.54 -13.70 8.24
N LEU A 288 -46.49 -14.43 8.84
CA LEU A 288 -47.88 -14.49 8.36
C LEU A 288 -48.68 -13.25 8.79
N LYS A 289 -48.45 -12.76 10.00
CA LYS A 289 -49.01 -11.50 10.52
C LYS A 289 -47.94 -10.63 11.17
N TRP A 290 -48.13 -9.32 11.03
CA TRP A 290 -47.22 -8.27 11.47
C TRP A 290 -47.96 -7.23 12.33
N GLU A 291 -47.27 -6.72 13.33
CA GLU A 291 -47.72 -5.63 14.18
C GLU A 291 -46.67 -4.52 14.25
N LEU A 292 -47.13 -3.26 14.29
CA LEU A 292 -46.26 -2.11 14.49
C LEU A 292 -45.81 -2.06 15.96
N VAL A 293 -44.50 -2.07 16.21
CA VAL A 293 -43.93 -1.99 17.56
C VAL A 293 -43.34 -0.62 17.89
N ASN A 294 -42.86 0.11 16.88
CA ASN A 294 -42.27 1.44 17.07
C ASN A 294 -42.42 2.31 15.81
N SER A 295 -42.73 3.59 15.99
CA SER A 295 -42.83 4.57 14.91
C SER A 295 -42.16 5.91 15.27
N ASP A 296 -41.34 5.94 16.32
CA ASP A 296 -40.57 7.13 16.70
C ASP A 296 -39.56 7.45 15.58
N PRO A 297 -39.63 8.63 14.93
CA PRO A 297 -38.70 9.02 13.89
C PRO A 297 -37.23 8.92 14.30
N ALA A 298 -36.89 9.13 15.59
CA ALA A 298 -35.53 9.00 16.08
C ALA A 298 -34.99 7.55 16.02
N VAL A 299 -35.88 6.56 15.97
CA VAL A 299 -35.56 5.14 15.87
C VAL A 299 -35.67 4.65 14.43
N VAL A 300 -36.75 5.02 13.73
CA VAL A 300 -37.12 4.40 12.44
C VAL A 300 -36.76 5.24 11.22
N THR A 301 -36.15 6.42 11.41
CA THR A 301 -35.77 7.31 10.30
C THR A 301 -34.30 7.70 10.41
N ASN A 302 -33.45 7.03 9.63
CA ASN A 302 -32.04 7.41 9.48
C ASN A 302 -31.53 7.02 8.08
N ARG A 303 -31.81 7.84 7.05
CA ARG A 303 -31.34 7.66 5.67
C ARG A 303 -31.50 6.22 5.16
N ALA A 304 -32.75 5.76 5.03
CA ALA A 304 -33.09 4.37 4.81
C ALA A 304 -32.39 3.69 3.61
N PHE A 305 -32.04 4.42 2.55
CA PHE A 305 -31.27 3.84 1.44
C PHE A 305 -29.85 3.40 1.86
N TYR A 306 -29.27 4.01 2.91
CA TYR A 306 -27.90 3.84 3.38
C TYR A 306 -27.83 3.02 4.68
N PHE A 307 -28.72 3.29 5.64
CA PHE A 307 -28.81 2.56 6.90
C PHE A 307 -30.21 2.00 7.11
N GLN A 308 -30.35 0.68 7.08
CA GLN A 308 -31.63 0.03 7.36
C GLN A 308 -31.48 -1.28 8.14
N ASP A 309 -30.27 -1.68 8.52
CA ASP A 309 -30.02 -2.99 9.12
C ASP A 309 -30.53 -3.07 10.57
N ILE A 310 -31.21 -4.18 10.89
CA ILE A 310 -31.68 -4.53 12.23
C ILE A 310 -31.23 -5.95 12.55
N SER A 311 -30.53 -6.16 13.66
CA SER A 311 -30.04 -7.48 14.08
C SER A 311 -30.71 -7.94 15.36
N VAL A 312 -31.02 -9.23 15.45
CA VAL A 312 -31.61 -9.84 16.66
C VAL A 312 -30.52 -10.60 17.40
N ASP A 313 -30.50 -10.47 18.71
CA ASP A 313 -29.60 -11.24 19.54
C ASP A 313 -29.86 -12.76 19.42
N PRO A 314 -28.83 -13.59 19.18
CA PRO A 314 -29.04 -15.00 18.87
C PRO A 314 -29.56 -15.82 20.05
N GLN A 315 -29.48 -15.29 21.27
CA GLN A 315 -29.90 -15.97 22.50
C GLN A 315 -31.10 -15.27 23.18
N ASN A 316 -31.58 -14.13 22.66
CA ASN A 316 -32.73 -13.43 23.19
C ASN A 316 -33.51 -12.71 22.08
N GLU A 317 -34.68 -13.25 21.74
CA GLU A 317 -35.54 -12.75 20.67
C GLU A 317 -36.14 -11.36 20.92
N ASN A 318 -36.04 -10.83 22.15
CA ASN A 318 -36.51 -9.48 22.50
C ASN A 318 -35.39 -8.43 22.45
N ARG A 319 -34.12 -8.82 22.28
CA ARG A 319 -32.99 -7.89 22.21
C ARG A 319 -32.62 -7.60 20.75
N LEU A 320 -32.64 -6.32 20.36
CA LEU A 320 -32.42 -5.86 18.99
C LEU A 320 -31.32 -4.82 18.93
N TYR A 321 -30.53 -4.85 17.86
CA TYR A 321 -29.56 -3.82 17.52
C TYR A 321 -30.02 -3.09 16.25
N ASN A 322 -30.28 -1.79 16.37
CA ASN A 322 -30.55 -0.89 15.26
C ASN A 322 -29.23 -0.26 14.84
N ILE A 323 -28.79 -0.58 13.62
CA ILE A 323 -27.44 -0.34 13.11
C ILE A 323 -27.53 0.74 12.03
N ASN A 324 -27.00 1.93 12.35
CA ASN A 324 -27.01 3.07 11.44
C ASN A 324 -25.76 3.94 11.65
N GLN A 325 -25.88 5.28 11.62
CA GLN A 325 -24.77 6.18 12.01
C GLN A 325 -24.26 5.90 13.44
N MET A 326 -25.16 5.45 14.32
CA MET A 326 -24.87 4.94 15.66
C MET A 326 -25.47 3.55 15.82
N VAL A 327 -25.07 2.81 16.86
CA VAL A 327 -25.73 1.54 17.23
C VAL A 327 -26.55 1.73 18.49
N ASN A 328 -27.85 1.46 18.36
CA ASN A 328 -28.80 1.49 19.47
C ASN A 328 -29.30 0.08 19.78
N VAL A 329 -29.50 -0.22 21.06
CA VAL A 329 -30.04 -1.50 21.52
C VAL A 329 -31.41 -1.34 22.15
N SER A 330 -32.30 -2.27 21.87
CA SER A 330 -33.56 -2.49 22.58
C SER A 330 -33.47 -3.80 23.34
N ASP A 331 -34.04 -3.84 24.55
CA ASP A 331 -34.17 -5.05 25.39
C ASP A 331 -35.65 -5.49 25.52
N ASP A 332 -36.57 -4.82 24.84
CA ASP A 332 -38.03 -4.92 25.01
C ASP A 332 -38.77 -5.09 23.67
N ALA A 333 -38.17 -5.84 22.74
CA ALA A 333 -38.69 -6.15 21.42
C ALA A 333 -38.92 -4.91 20.52
N GLY A 334 -38.04 -3.92 20.63
CA GLY A 334 -38.01 -2.73 19.77
C GLY A 334 -38.87 -1.57 20.26
N LYS A 335 -39.49 -1.66 21.45
CA LYS A 335 -40.35 -0.59 21.98
C LYS A 335 -39.53 0.62 22.42
N THR A 336 -38.41 0.39 23.10
CA THR A 336 -37.48 1.45 23.51
C THR A 336 -36.05 1.12 23.09
N PHE A 337 -35.26 2.15 22.79
CA PHE A 337 -33.87 2.03 22.36
C PHE A 337 -32.96 2.93 23.20
N LYS A 338 -31.72 2.47 23.42
CA LYS A 338 -30.63 3.24 24.02
C LYS A 338 -29.35 3.06 23.20
N SER A 339 -28.54 4.11 23.08
CA SER A 339 -27.26 4.02 22.37
C SER A 339 -26.26 3.14 23.12
N VAL A 340 -25.64 2.19 22.42
CA VAL A 340 -24.51 1.37 22.91
C VAL A 340 -23.21 1.73 22.21
N LEU A 341 -23.31 2.32 21.02
CA LEU A 341 -22.17 2.81 20.26
C LEU A 341 -22.50 4.22 19.73
N PRO A 342 -22.19 5.28 20.51
CA PRO A 342 -22.40 6.65 20.08
C PRO A 342 -21.32 7.07 19.08
N TYR A 343 -21.49 8.25 18.46
CA TYR A 343 -20.53 8.84 17.52
C TYR A 343 -19.09 8.95 18.07
N SER A 344 -18.92 9.07 19.39
CA SER A 344 -17.62 9.16 20.07
C SER A 344 -17.07 7.81 20.54
N GLY A 345 -17.68 6.68 20.15
CA GLY A 345 -17.24 5.33 20.51
C GLY A 345 -16.13 4.83 19.60
N ILE A 346 -16.49 4.02 18.60
CA ILE A 346 -15.66 3.78 17.41
C ILE A 346 -16.22 4.62 16.25
N HIS A 347 -15.56 4.61 15.09
CA HIS A 347 -16.01 5.40 13.95
C HIS A 347 -17.50 5.11 13.60
N PRO A 348 -18.32 6.14 13.31
CA PRO A 348 -19.73 6.00 12.95
C PRO A 348 -19.92 5.37 11.56
N ASP A 349 -21.17 5.32 11.11
CA ASP A 349 -21.60 4.78 9.82
C ASP A 349 -21.35 3.27 9.73
N HIS A 350 -22.15 2.53 10.50
CA HIS A 350 -22.06 1.09 10.65
C HIS A 350 -22.73 0.37 9.47
N HIS A 351 -21.99 -0.51 8.80
CA HIS A 351 -22.37 -1.15 7.54
C HIS A 351 -22.32 -2.68 7.56
N ALA A 352 -21.63 -3.26 8.54
CA ALA A 352 -21.55 -4.69 8.71
C ALA A 352 -21.69 -5.06 10.19
N TRP A 353 -22.47 -6.10 10.46
CA TRP A 353 -22.71 -6.55 11.82
C TRP A 353 -22.75 -8.07 11.89
N TRP A 354 -21.80 -8.64 12.62
CA TRP A 354 -21.74 -10.07 12.87
C TRP A 354 -21.80 -10.33 14.37
N ILE A 355 -22.74 -11.18 14.80
CA ILE A 355 -22.88 -11.63 16.18
C ILE A 355 -22.74 -13.15 16.21
N HIS A 356 -21.90 -13.68 17.10
CA HIS A 356 -21.62 -15.10 17.12
C HIS A 356 -22.90 -15.90 17.44
N PRO A 357 -23.28 -16.90 16.63
CA PRO A 357 -24.60 -17.53 16.69
C PRO A 357 -24.91 -18.29 17.99
N ASN A 358 -23.89 -18.64 18.77
CA ASN A 358 -24.04 -19.36 20.04
C ASN A 358 -23.40 -18.61 21.24
N ASP A 359 -22.91 -17.38 21.04
CA ASP A 359 -22.28 -16.55 22.08
C ASP A 359 -22.59 -15.08 21.80
N ALA A 360 -23.68 -14.57 22.36
CA ALA A 360 -24.10 -13.20 22.12
C ALA A 360 -23.10 -12.13 22.63
N ASN A 361 -22.07 -12.51 23.39
CA ASN A 361 -21.07 -11.56 23.87
C ASN A 361 -20.10 -11.13 22.77
N LEU A 362 -19.84 -11.99 21.79
CA LEU A 362 -18.92 -11.72 20.70
C LEU A 362 -19.65 -11.06 19.53
N ILE A 363 -19.33 -9.79 19.31
CA ILE A 363 -19.84 -8.99 18.20
C ILE A 363 -18.66 -8.41 17.44
N ILE A 364 -18.74 -8.42 16.11
CA ILE A 364 -17.81 -7.73 15.23
C ILE A 364 -18.63 -6.74 14.40
N ASP A 365 -18.31 -5.46 14.55
CA ASP A 365 -18.87 -4.34 13.81
C ASP A 365 -17.91 -3.90 12.71
N GLY A 366 -18.45 -3.55 11.55
CA GLY A 366 -17.73 -2.93 10.44
C GLY A 366 -18.40 -1.61 10.06
N ASN A 367 -17.60 -0.58 9.91
CA ASN A 367 -18.05 0.80 9.69
C ASN A 367 -17.09 1.54 8.74
N ASP A 368 -17.33 2.84 8.52
CA ASP A 368 -16.52 3.67 7.60
C ASP A 368 -15.07 3.89 8.07
N GLY A 369 -14.76 3.63 9.33
CA GLY A 369 -13.42 3.71 9.90
C GLY A 369 -12.83 2.36 10.31
N GLY A 370 -13.31 1.22 9.79
CA GLY A 370 -12.71 -0.09 10.03
C GLY A 370 -13.62 -1.06 10.80
N ILE A 371 -13.05 -1.73 11.81
CA ILE A 371 -13.79 -2.70 12.63
C ILE A 371 -13.72 -2.39 14.12
N GLY A 372 -14.78 -2.76 14.83
CA GLY A 372 -14.82 -2.85 16.29
C GLY A 372 -15.16 -4.28 16.73
N ILE A 373 -14.46 -4.78 17.75
CA ILE A 373 -14.76 -6.10 18.34
C ILE A 373 -15.24 -5.89 19.78
N SER A 374 -16.42 -6.42 20.10
CA SER A 374 -16.95 -6.49 21.46
C SER A 374 -16.94 -7.94 21.96
N ARG A 375 -16.66 -8.11 23.26
CA ARG A 375 -16.67 -9.42 23.96
C ARG A 375 -17.60 -9.42 25.18
N ASP A 376 -18.47 -8.42 25.27
CA ASP A 376 -19.39 -8.21 26.39
C ASP A 376 -20.75 -7.70 25.91
N ARG A 377 -21.16 -8.11 24.70
CA ARG A 377 -22.48 -7.86 24.12
C ARG A 377 -22.72 -6.36 23.81
N GLY A 378 -21.67 -5.70 23.32
CA GLY A 378 -21.67 -4.33 22.84
C GLY A 378 -21.48 -3.26 23.92
N LYS A 379 -21.06 -3.64 25.14
CA LYS A 379 -20.82 -2.65 26.23
C LYS A 379 -19.46 -1.98 26.09
N THR A 380 -18.44 -2.73 25.67
CA THR A 380 -17.10 -2.23 25.36
C THR A 380 -16.64 -2.73 24.00
N TRP A 381 -15.76 -1.94 23.37
CA TRP A 381 -15.32 -2.13 21.99
C TRP A 381 -13.80 -1.95 21.88
N GLN A 382 -13.17 -2.85 21.12
CA GLN A 382 -11.78 -2.75 20.72
C GLN A 382 -11.72 -2.38 19.24
N PHE A 383 -11.17 -1.20 18.92
CA PHE A 383 -10.88 -0.78 17.56
C PHE A 383 -9.62 -1.46 17.01
N ASP A 384 -9.62 -1.86 15.74
CA ASP A 384 -8.46 -2.45 15.08
C ASP A 384 -7.77 -1.48 14.11
N GLU A 385 -6.65 -0.88 14.56
CA GLU A 385 -5.84 0.09 13.81
C GLU A 385 -4.78 -0.54 12.88
N LYS A 386 -4.93 -1.82 12.50
CA LYS A 386 -3.92 -2.56 11.71
C LYS A 386 -4.24 -2.70 10.22
N LEU A 387 -5.40 -2.21 9.80
CA LEU A 387 -5.94 -2.37 8.46
C LEU A 387 -5.70 -1.08 7.63
N PRO A 388 -4.78 -1.06 6.64
CA PRO A 388 -4.51 0.12 5.82
C PRO A 388 -5.57 0.27 4.72
N LEU A 389 -6.82 0.56 5.10
CA LEU A 389 -7.99 0.62 4.21
C LEU A 389 -8.34 2.05 3.76
N GLY A 390 -7.46 3.02 4.00
CA GLY A 390 -7.73 4.43 3.70
C GLY A 390 -8.21 4.65 2.27
N GLN A 391 -9.32 5.36 2.13
CA GLN A 391 -9.95 5.73 0.86
C GLN A 391 -9.60 7.16 0.43
N PHE A 392 -8.39 7.38 -0.09
CA PHE A 392 -7.90 8.71 -0.46
C PHE A 392 -8.53 9.24 -1.74
N TYR A 393 -8.98 10.49 -1.71
CA TYR A 393 -9.47 11.20 -2.89
C TYR A 393 -8.36 11.80 -3.73
N HIS A 394 -7.41 12.47 -3.08
CA HIS A 394 -6.32 13.22 -3.69
C HIS A 394 -5.04 13.07 -2.85
N VAL A 395 -3.87 13.31 -3.46
CA VAL A 395 -2.59 13.25 -2.75
C VAL A 395 -1.64 14.36 -3.15
N ASN A 396 -0.97 14.94 -2.16
CA ASN A 396 0.08 15.93 -2.33
C ASN A 396 1.32 15.56 -1.51
N VAL A 397 2.45 16.17 -1.88
CA VAL A 397 3.75 16.00 -1.20
C VAL A 397 4.41 17.34 -0.94
N ASP A 398 5.23 17.42 0.09
CA ASP A 398 6.06 18.59 0.36
C ASP A 398 7.54 18.39 -0.04
N ASN A 399 8.37 19.38 0.31
CA ASN A 399 9.80 19.38 0.04
C ASN A 399 10.68 19.19 1.28
N GLN A 400 10.10 18.77 2.42
CA GLN A 400 10.88 18.46 3.62
C GLN A 400 11.80 17.25 3.39
N LEU A 401 12.72 16.99 4.33
CA LEU A 401 13.61 15.84 4.30
C LEU A 401 13.64 15.14 5.68
N PRO A 402 13.06 13.95 5.84
CA PRO A 402 12.15 13.26 4.90
C PRO A 402 10.91 14.10 4.52
N TYR A 403 10.41 13.94 3.29
CA TYR A 403 9.21 14.66 2.84
C TYR A 403 7.93 14.06 3.44
N GLN A 404 6.88 14.89 3.53
CA GLN A 404 5.55 14.47 3.95
C GLN A 404 4.66 14.16 2.75
N VAL A 405 3.78 13.19 2.93
CA VAL A 405 2.63 12.89 2.07
C VAL A 405 1.36 13.30 2.81
N MET A 406 0.43 13.90 2.10
CA MET A 406 -0.83 14.37 2.67
C MET A 406 -1.99 14.24 1.70
N GLY A 407 -3.19 14.03 2.25
CA GLY A 407 -4.41 13.86 1.48
C GLY A 407 -5.60 13.61 2.38
N GLY A 408 -6.79 13.71 1.81
CA GLY A 408 -8.06 13.49 2.49
C GLY A 408 -8.74 12.20 2.07
N LEU A 409 -9.53 11.66 2.99
CA LEU A 409 -10.20 10.37 2.87
C LEU A 409 -11.71 10.47 2.99
N GLN A 410 -12.41 9.53 2.37
CA GLN A 410 -13.84 9.31 2.60
C GLN A 410 -14.12 9.10 4.10
N ASP A 411 -14.98 9.94 4.66
CA ASP A 411 -15.49 9.99 6.05
C ASP A 411 -14.42 10.06 7.18
N ASN A 412 -13.14 9.92 6.86
CA ASN A 412 -12.03 9.74 7.81
C ASN A 412 -11.10 10.97 7.91
N GLY A 413 -11.54 12.13 7.42
CA GLY A 413 -10.82 13.40 7.52
C GLY A 413 -9.58 13.49 6.63
N SER A 414 -8.69 14.41 6.98
CA SER A 414 -7.46 14.74 6.24
C SER A 414 -6.24 14.42 7.07
N TRP A 415 -5.21 13.86 6.44
CA TRP A 415 -4.02 13.34 7.13
C TRP A 415 -2.72 13.79 6.46
N SER A 416 -1.66 13.90 7.26
CA SER A 416 -0.28 14.15 6.83
C SER A 416 0.66 13.19 7.55
N GLY A 417 1.63 12.62 6.85
CA GLY A 417 2.63 11.72 7.44
C GLY A 417 3.89 11.58 6.59
N PRO A 418 4.96 11.01 7.14
CA PRO A 418 6.25 10.94 6.46
C PRO A 418 6.25 9.88 5.35
N ALA A 419 6.84 10.20 4.21
CA ALA A 419 7.10 9.23 3.16
C ALA A 419 8.07 8.14 3.61
N TYR A 420 9.03 8.48 4.48
CA TYR A 420 9.97 7.57 5.12
C TYR A 420 10.52 8.20 6.39
N VAL A 421 11.11 7.39 7.27
CA VAL A 421 11.61 7.85 8.57
C VAL A 421 13.04 7.38 8.85
N TRP A 422 13.82 8.18 9.57
CA TRP A 422 15.13 7.78 10.10
C TRP A 422 14.98 7.15 11.50
N ILE A 423 14.17 6.08 11.55
CA ILE A 423 13.83 5.33 12.76
C ILE A 423 14.10 3.83 12.53
N GLN A 424 14.45 3.09 13.58
CA GLN A 424 14.81 1.67 13.48
C GLN A 424 13.67 0.74 12.99
N THR A 425 12.42 1.20 13.02
CA THR A 425 11.20 0.43 12.69
C THR A 425 10.53 0.92 11.40
N GLY A 426 9.38 0.33 11.04
CA GLY A 426 8.53 0.81 9.95
C GLY A 426 7.84 2.16 10.25
N ILE A 427 7.04 2.63 9.30
CA ILE A 427 6.23 3.85 9.41
C ILE A 427 4.98 3.52 10.23
N ARG A 428 4.88 4.04 11.46
CA ARG A 428 3.79 3.76 12.39
C ARG A 428 2.62 4.71 12.23
N ASN A 429 1.43 4.29 12.65
CA ASN A 429 0.25 5.16 12.77
C ASN A 429 0.54 6.44 13.57
N ALA A 430 1.33 6.34 14.64
CA ALA A 430 1.72 7.47 15.48
C ALA A 430 2.58 8.55 14.77
N TYR A 431 3.06 8.30 13.54
CA TYR A 431 3.78 9.30 12.74
C TYR A 431 2.85 10.08 11.80
N TRP A 432 1.60 9.63 11.67
CA TRP A 432 0.58 10.32 10.90
C TRP A 432 -0.20 11.25 11.82
N GLN A 433 -0.56 12.42 11.30
CA GLN A 433 -1.30 13.45 12.01
C GLN A 433 -2.58 13.77 11.23
N GLY A 434 -3.73 13.73 11.92
CA GLY A 434 -4.98 14.30 11.40
C GLY A 434 -4.89 15.83 11.38
N VAL A 435 -5.23 16.43 10.23
CA VAL A 435 -5.16 17.89 10.00
C VAL A 435 -6.53 18.53 9.78
N SER A 436 -7.57 17.73 9.47
CA SER A 436 -8.97 18.18 9.41
C SER A 436 -9.92 16.98 9.45
N GLY A 437 -11.22 17.22 9.68
CA GLY A 437 -12.26 16.18 9.76
C GLY A 437 -13.25 16.18 8.59
N GLY A 438 -14.31 15.37 8.70
CA GLY A 438 -15.32 15.16 7.64
C GLY A 438 -14.84 14.20 6.55
N ASP A 439 -15.49 14.21 5.38
CA ASP A 439 -14.85 13.75 4.15
C ASP A 439 -13.68 14.68 3.86
N GLY A 440 -12.45 14.20 3.96
CA GLY A 440 -11.28 14.96 3.55
C GLY A 440 -11.09 14.90 2.03
N PHE A 441 -10.77 16.01 1.38
CA PHE A 441 -10.39 16.02 -0.04
C PHE A 441 -8.92 16.42 -0.23
N ASP A 442 -8.64 17.48 -0.97
CA ASP A 442 -7.28 17.95 -1.15
C ASP A 442 -6.68 18.48 0.16
N VAL A 443 -5.41 18.12 0.38
CA VAL A 443 -4.54 18.75 1.37
C VAL A 443 -3.35 19.34 0.62
N VAL A 444 -3.33 20.66 0.45
CA VAL A 444 -2.29 21.34 -0.35
C VAL A 444 -1.27 22.00 0.58
N PRO A 445 0.04 21.64 0.51
CA PRO A 445 1.05 22.27 1.35
C PRO A 445 1.33 23.73 0.94
N ASP A 446 1.55 24.60 1.92
CA ASP A 446 2.06 25.95 1.66
C ASP A 446 3.55 25.85 1.26
N PRO A 447 3.94 26.32 0.05
CA PRO A 447 5.29 26.19 -0.46
C PRO A 447 6.32 27.12 0.23
N GLU A 448 5.88 28.02 1.12
CA GLU A 448 6.75 28.91 1.91
C GLU A 448 6.89 28.47 3.37
N ASP A 449 5.93 27.74 3.93
CA ASP A 449 5.96 27.25 5.31
C ASP A 449 5.37 25.83 5.40
N PRO A 450 6.19 24.80 5.65
CA PRO A 450 5.73 23.40 5.65
C PRO A 450 4.75 23.07 6.78
N ASN A 451 4.56 23.95 7.77
CA ASN A 451 3.56 23.77 8.81
C ASN A 451 2.16 24.16 8.35
N TRP A 452 2.03 25.05 7.37
CA TRP A 452 0.72 25.46 6.84
C TRP A 452 0.29 24.56 5.69
N VAL A 453 -0.98 24.15 5.72
CA VAL A 453 -1.65 23.41 4.66
C VAL A 453 -3.02 24.02 4.41
N TYR A 454 -3.55 23.87 3.19
CA TYR A 454 -4.96 24.07 2.90
C TYR A 454 -5.66 22.71 3.00
N THR A 455 -6.77 22.64 3.73
CA THR A 455 -7.55 21.42 3.94
C THR A 455 -8.98 21.63 3.48
N MET A 456 -9.58 20.59 2.92
CA MET A 456 -10.93 20.63 2.35
C MET A 456 -11.84 19.59 2.98
N SER A 457 -13.13 19.94 3.07
CA SER A 457 -14.21 18.99 3.39
C SER A 457 -15.51 19.31 2.66
N GLN A 458 -16.54 18.47 2.87
CA GLN A 458 -17.77 18.45 2.07
C GLN A 458 -18.44 19.82 1.89
N GLY A 459 -19.05 19.97 0.71
CA GLY A 459 -19.91 21.11 0.39
C GLY A 459 -19.13 22.42 0.21
N GLY A 460 -17.89 22.35 -0.26
CA GLY A 460 -17.01 23.51 -0.51
C GLY A 460 -16.37 24.10 0.74
N SER A 461 -16.26 23.32 1.81
CA SER A 461 -15.55 23.75 3.01
C SER A 461 -14.05 23.72 2.74
N VAL A 462 -13.35 24.83 3.05
CA VAL A 462 -11.90 24.94 2.88
C VAL A 462 -11.32 25.79 3.99
N SER A 463 -10.21 25.34 4.57
CA SER A 463 -9.49 26.01 5.65
C SER A 463 -8.00 26.09 5.37
N ARG A 464 -7.33 27.08 5.95
CA ARG A 464 -5.88 27.07 6.13
C ARG A 464 -5.57 26.59 7.54
N TYR A 465 -4.71 25.59 7.69
CA TYR A 465 -4.44 24.88 8.94
C TYR A 465 -2.93 24.78 9.22
N ASN A 466 -2.52 25.08 10.44
CA ASN A 466 -1.13 24.95 10.89
C ASN A 466 -0.94 23.63 11.65
N LYS A 467 -0.17 22.70 11.09
CA LYS A 467 0.11 21.37 11.64
C LYS A 467 0.89 21.40 12.96
N ALA A 468 1.70 22.44 13.19
CA ALA A 468 2.50 22.55 14.41
C ALA A 468 1.71 23.11 15.60
N THR A 469 0.77 24.03 15.35
CA THR A 469 0.05 24.76 16.42
C THR A 469 -1.44 24.40 16.54
N GLY A 470 -2.04 23.83 15.50
CA GLY A 470 -3.49 23.61 15.40
C GLY A 470 -4.28 24.86 14.99
N GLU A 471 -3.62 25.98 14.68
CA GLU A 471 -4.29 27.20 14.22
C GLU A 471 -5.05 26.95 12.90
N GLN A 472 -6.31 27.39 12.82
CA GLN A 472 -7.17 27.15 11.66
C GLN A 472 -8.04 28.35 11.31
N TRP A 473 -8.04 28.74 10.02
CA TRP A 473 -8.93 29.77 9.48
C TRP A 473 -9.80 29.17 8.38
N SER A 474 -11.12 29.37 8.45
CA SER A 474 -12.00 29.11 7.31
C SER A 474 -11.71 30.15 6.23
N ILE A 475 -11.41 29.70 5.01
CA ILE A 475 -11.07 30.54 3.87
C ILE A 475 -12.04 30.32 2.70
N ARG A 476 -13.23 29.80 2.97
CA ARG A 476 -14.25 29.55 1.94
C ARG A 476 -14.64 30.87 1.24
N PRO A 477 -14.64 30.93 -0.11
CA PRO A 477 -15.08 32.14 -0.81
C PRO A 477 -16.50 32.55 -0.40
N PRO A 478 -16.75 33.84 -0.11
CA PRO A 478 -18.10 34.32 0.20
C PRO A 478 -18.93 34.48 -1.08
N ARG A 479 -20.25 34.60 -0.93
CA ARG A 479 -21.16 34.95 -2.02
C ARG A 479 -20.72 36.27 -2.69
N PRO A 480 -20.79 36.38 -4.03
CA PRO A 480 -20.37 37.59 -4.74
C PRO A 480 -21.33 38.77 -4.52
N ASP A 481 -22.60 38.49 -4.25
CA ASP A 481 -23.64 39.48 -3.97
C ASP A 481 -24.77 38.87 -3.12
N ALA A 482 -25.77 39.69 -2.76
CA ALA A 482 -26.86 39.27 -1.86
C ALA A 482 -27.88 38.30 -2.49
N LYS A 483 -27.95 38.21 -3.82
CA LYS A 483 -28.94 37.42 -4.59
C LYS A 483 -28.36 36.10 -5.12
N THR A 484 -27.04 36.05 -5.34
CA THR A 484 -26.38 34.88 -5.89
C THR A 484 -26.16 33.82 -4.80
N ARG A 485 -26.87 32.69 -4.93
CA ARG A 485 -26.54 31.47 -4.20
C ARG A 485 -25.30 30.83 -4.82
N GLN A 486 -24.23 30.70 -4.05
CA GLN A 486 -23.09 29.89 -4.47
C GLN A 486 -23.39 28.40 -4.36
N ARG A 487 -22.90 27.64 -5.34
CA ARG A 487 -23.01 26.19 -5.39
C ARG A 487 -21.60 25.62 -5.33
N PHE A 488 -21.40 24.67 -4.44
CA PHE A 488 -20.15 23.96 -4.28
C PHE A 488 -20.41 22.47 -4.37
N ASN A 489 -19.48 21.76 -4.99
CA ASN A 489 -19.52 20.31 -5.05
C ASN A 489 -19.32 19.70 -3.65
N TRP A 490 -19.62 18.40 -3.53
CA TRP A 490 -19.14 17.60 -2.41
C TRP A 490 -17.60 17.69 -2.33
N ASN A 491 -16.91 17.38 -3.43
CA ASN A 491 -15.46 17.49 -3.61
C ASN A 491 -15.16 18.67 -4.57
N ALA A 492 -15.01 19.87 -4.00
CA ALA A 492 -14.76 21.09 -4.78
C ALA A 492 -13.31 21.15 -5.31
N ALA A 493 -13.05 22.02 -6.29
CA ALA A 493 -11.70 22.20 -6.83
C ALA A 493 -10.85 23.16 -6.00
N ILE A 494 -9.57 22.84 -5.79
CA ILE A 494 -8.53 23.78 -5.34
C ILE A 494 -7.30 23.64 -6.24
N ALA A 495 -6.56 24.74 -6.44
CA ALA A 495 -5.26 24.70 -7.10
C ALA A 495 -4.34 25.82 -6.59
N GLN A 496 -3.03 25.55 -6.58
CA GLN A 496 -1.99 26.53 -6.28
C GLN A 496 -1.40 27.10 -7.59
N ASP A 497 -1.18 28.41 -7.65
CA ASP A 497 -0.51 29.03 -8.80
C ASP A 497 0.98 28.63 -8.84
N PRO A 498 1.49 28.08 -9.96
CA PRO A 498 2.88 27.65 -10.09
C PRO A 498 3.88 28.82 -10.22
N PHE A 499 3.42 30.03 -10.51
CA PHE A 499 4.24 31.24 -10.63
C PHE A 499 4.16 32.16 -9.41
N ASP A 500 3.17 31.98 -8.54
CA ASP A 500 3.02 32.74 -7.30
C ASP A 500 2.57 31.87 -6.12
N LYS A 501 3.48 31.66 -5.18
CA LYS A 501 3.31 30.86 -3.96
C LYS A 501 2.18 31.33 -3.04
N LYS A 502 1.69 32.56 -3.18
CA LYS A 502 0.58 33.09 -2.37
C LYS A 502 -0.78 32.98 -3.04
N THR A 503 -0.80 32.67 -4.34
CA THR A 503 -2.01 32.67 -5.13
C THR A 503 -2.64 31.28 -5.19
N ILE A 504 -3.92 31.18 -4.81
CA ILE A 504 -4.72 29.95 -4.88
C ILE A 504 -6.03 30.20 -5.65
N TYR A 505 -6.55 29.13 -6.24
CA TYR A 505 -7.82 29.10 -6.95
C TYR A 505 -8.78 28.12 -6.26
N TYR A 506 -10.08 28.46 -6.19
CA TYR A 506 -11.10 27.62 -5.60
C TYR A 506 -12.40 27.60 -6.42
N GLY A 507 -12.97 26.40 -6.60
CA GLY A 507 -14.13 26.17 -7.46
C GLY A 507 -15.47 26.19 -6.73
N SER A 508 -16.36 27.08 -7.17
CA SER A 508 -17.81 26.99 -6.93
C SER A 508 -18.50 26.68 -8.26
N GLN A 509 -19.55 27.40 -8.66
CA GLN A 509 -19.86 27.56 -10.09
C GLN A 509 -18.92 28.54 -10.81
N PHE A 510 -18.13 29.27 -10.02
CA PHE A 510 -17.14 30.27 -10.45
C PHE A 510 -15.72 29.84 -10.06
N VAL A 511 -14.73 30.33 -10.80
CA VAL A 511 -13.32 30.31 -10.37
C VAL A 511 -13.08 31.51 -9.47
N ASN A 512 -12.78 31.24 -8.21
CA ASN A 512 -12.43 32.24 -7.21
C ASN A 512 -10.91 32.26 -7.06
N LYS A 513 -10.28 33.44 -7.12
CA LYS A 513 -8.84 33.63 -6.98
C LYS A 513 -8.55 34.39 -5.69
N SER A 514 -7.60 33.89 -4.91
CA SER A 514 -6.96 34.63 -3.81
C SER A 514 -5.49 34.83 -4.15
N THR A 515 -4.94 36.00 -3.82
CA THR A 515 -3.50 36.31 -3.95
C THR A 515 -2.81 36.45 -2.59
N ASP A 516 -3.51 36.10 -1.52
CA ASP A 516 -3.14 36.32 -0.12
C ASP A 516 -3.45 35.09 0.75
N LYS A 517 -3.23 33.89 0.17
CA LYS A 517 -3.38 32.60 0.87
C LYS A 517 -4.78 32.34 1.44
N GLY A 518 -5.80 32.82 0.74
CA GLY A 518 -7.22 32.62 1.07
C GLY A 518 -7.83 33.68 1.99
N ALA A 519 -7.09 34.72 2.38
CA ALA A 519 -7.62 35.77 3.25
C ALA A 519 -8.68 36.63 2.56
N SER A 520 -8.56 36.83 1.23
CA SER A 520 -9.57 37.48 0.40
C SER A 520 -9.71 36.81 -0.97
N TRP A 521 -10.87 36.99 -1.61
CA TRP A 521 -11.22 36.32 -2.87
C TRP A 521 -11.77 37.30 -3.91
N THR A 522 -11.40 37.08 -5.18
CA THR A 522 -11.96 37.73 -6.36
C THR A 522 -12.52 36.68 -7.31
N VAL A 523 -13.75 36.88 -7.81
CA VAL A 523 -14.32 36.02 -8.85
C VAL A 523 -13.71 36.40 -10.21
N ILE A 524 -13.09 35.44 -10.89
CA ILE A 524 -12.39 35.64 -12.17
C ILE A 524 -13.04 34.87 -13.33
N SER A 525 -14.30 34.45 -13.19
CA SER A 525 -15.02 33.75 -14.25
C SER A 525 -16.52 34.05 -14.19
N PRO A 526 -17.25 33.91 -15.31
CA PRO A 526 -18.69 33.72 -15.26
C PRO A 526 -19.04 32.34 -14.66
N ASP A 527 -20.33 32.01 -14.57
CA ASP A 527 -20.75 30.65 -14.24
C ASP A 527 -20.26 29.70 -15.36
N LEU A 528 -19.32 28.81 -15.03
CA LEU A 528 -18.69 27.92 -16.01
C LEU A 528 -19.48 26.62 -16.22
N THR A 529 -20.68 26.53 -15.66
CA THR A 529 -21.51 25.32 -15.67
C THR A 529 -22.64 25.47 -16.68
N THR A 530 -23.43 24.43 -16.88
CA THR A 530 -24.68 24.49 -17.65
C THR A 530 -25.77 25.26 -16.94
N ASN A 531 -25.63 25.50 -15.63
CA ASN A 531 -26.61 26.18 -14.77
C ASN A 531 -28.03 25.62 -14.94
N ASP A 532 -28.14 24.30 -15.07
CA ASP A 532 -29.39 23.58 -15.31
C ASP A 532 -30.24 23.56 -14.03
N SER A 533 -31.28 24.39 -13.99
CA SER A 533 -32.12 24.57 -12.80
C SER A 533 -32.78 23.27 -12.33
N ALA A 534 -33.08 22.34 -13.24
CA ALA A 534 -33.70 21.07 -12.90
C ALA A 534 -32.74 20.12 -12.17
N LYS A 535 -31.42 20.26 -12.41
CA LYS A 535 -30.38 19.47 -11.73
C LYS A 535 -29.87 20.13 -10.45
N ILE A 536 -30.09 21.45 -10.32
CA ILE A 536 -29.77 22.21 -9.11
C ILE A 536 -30.86 22.05 -8.04
N ASP A 537 -32.12 21.80 -8.44
CA ASP A 537 -33.22 21.65 -7.49
C ASP A 537 -33.12 20.34 -6.68
N GLN A 538 -32.85 20.48 -5.38
CA GLN A 538 -32.75 19.37 -4.43
C GLN A 538 -34.03 19.17 -3.61
N SER A 539 -35.09 19.96 -3.84
CA SER A 539 -36.30 19.97 -2.99
C SER A 539 -37.07 18.64 -2.94
N LYS A 540 -36.82 17.74 -3.91
CA LYS A 540 -37.48 16.43 -4.02
C LYS A 540 -36.51 15.25 -3.97
N ASN A 541 -35.28 15.46 -3.52
CA ASN A 541 -34.25 14.42 -3.50
C ASN A 541 -34.50 13.38 -2.40
N GLY A 542 -34.24 12.10 -2.67
CA GLY A 542 -34.35 10.98 -1.71
C GLY A 542 -35.44 9.96 -2.03
N GLY A 543 -36.59 10.37 -2.59
CA GLY A 543 -37.71 9.50 -2.92
C GLY A 543 -38.81 9.50 -1.86
N ILE A 544 -39.13 8.34 -1.26
CA ILE A 544 -40.14 8.24 -0.19
C ILE A 544 -39.75 9.11 1.02
N SER A 545 -38.49 9.01 1.44
CA SER A 545 -37.88 9.89 2.44
C SER A 545 -36.99 10.93 1.76
N VAL A 546 -36.92 12.14 2.31
CA VAL A 546 -36.03 13.20 1.81
C VAL A 546 -34.58 12.91 2.21
N ASP A 547 -33.63 13.09 1.29
CA ASP A 547 -32.18 13.06 1.57
C ASP A 547 -31.51 14.26 0.87
N ILE A 548 -31.24 15.33 1.62
CA ILE A 548 -30.58 16.55 1.11
C ILE A 548 -29.31 16.77 1.93
N THR A 549 -28.27 16.01 1.57
CA THR A 549 -26.95 16.12 2.23
C THR A 549 -26.05 17.16 1.57
N GLY A 550 -26.29 17.45 0.28
CA GLY A 550 -25.40 18.25 -0.57
C GLY A 550 -24.47 17.41 -1.44
N ALA A 551 -24.46 16.08 -1.28
CA ALA A 551 -23.64 15.16 -2.07
C ALA A 551 -24.09 15.04 -3.53
N GLU A 552 -25.35 15.39 -3.77
CA GLU A 552 -25.99 15.50 -5.09
C GLU A 552 -26.00 16.96 -5.61
N ASN A 553 -25.32 17.90 -4.95
CA ASN A 553 -25.11 19.24 -5.51
C ASN A 553 -24.41 19.12 -6.87
N PHE A 554 -24.93 19.85 -7.85
CA PHE A 554 -24.52 19.73 -9.25
C PHE A 554 -24.42 21.10 -9.93
N CYS A 555 -23.89 21.13 -11.15
CA CYS A 555 -23.54 22.36 -11.87
C CYS A 555 -22.52 23.15 -11.05
N THR A 556 -21.36 22.53 -10.82
CA THR A 556 -20.23 23.04 -10.07
C THR A 556 -18.88 22.68 -10.71
N ILE A 557 -17.84 23.44 -10.39
CA ILE A 557 -16.46 23.22 -10.81
C ILE A 557 -15.81 22.24 -9.83
N ILE A 558 -15.27 21.15 -10.37
CA ILE A 558 -14.63 20.07 -9.61
C ILE A 558 -13.14 19.89 -9.97
N CYS A 559 -12.66 20.60 -10.99
CA CYS A 559 -11.25 20.63 -11.34
C CYS A 559 -10.84 22.04 -11.77
N ILE A 560 -9.71 22.52 -11.24
CA ILE A 560 -8.99 23.71 -11.69
C ILE A 560 -7.52 23.31 -11.84
N GLU A 561 -6.93 23.60 -12.99
CA GLU A 561 -5.55 23.24 -13.31
C GLU A 561 -4.84 24.42 -13.98
N PRO A 562 -4.07 25.23 -13.22
CA PRO A 562 -3.21 26.24 -13.78
C PRO A 562 -2.01 25.61 -14.50
N SER A 563 -1.59 26.18 -15.62
CA SER A 563 -0.39 25.72 -16.33
C SER A 563 0.87 26.10 -15.57
N ALA A 564 1.77 25.13 -15.35
CA ALA A 564 3.12 25.41 -14.85
C ALA A 564 4.10 25.86 -15.96
N LYS A 565 3.65 25.91 -17.22
CA LYS A 565 4.49 26.22 -18.38
C LYS A 565 4.38 27.68 -18.83
N GLU A 566 3.18 28.25 -18.78
CA GLU A 566 2.89 29.61 -19.19
C GLU A 566 1.89 30.24 -18.22
N LYS A 567 2.21 31.44 -17.74
CA LYS A 567 1.39 32.17 -16.77
C LYS A 567 0.01 32.50 -17.35
N ASP A 568 -0.99 32.66 -16.48
CA ASP A 568 -2.34 33.10 -16.81
C ASP A 568 -3.17 32.11 -17.67
N ILE A 569 -2.62 30.91 -17.91
CA ILE A 569 -3.33 29.78 -18.50
C ILE A 569 -3.96 28.93 -17.38
N ILE A 570 -5.29 28.80 -17.41
CA ILE A 570 -6.03 28.00 -16.42
C ILE A 570 -7.08 27.15 -17.15
N TRP A 571 -7.07 25.86 -16.85
CA TRP A 571 -8.13 24.94 -17.27
C TRP A 571 -9.14 24.73 -16.13
N ALA A 572 -10.40 24.55 -16.49
CA ALA A 572 -11.48 24.24 -15.55
C ALA A 572 -12.36 23.09 -16.06
N GLY A 573 -12.73 22.19 -15.16
CA GLY A 573 -13.62 21.05 -15.40
C GLY A 573 -14.82 21.06 -14.45
N THR A 574 -16.00 20.72 -14.97
CA THR A 574 -17.25 20.69 -14.20
C THR A 574 -17.84 19.29 -14.06
N ASP A 575 -18.70 19.12 -13.05
CA ASP A 575 -19.50 17.90 -12.85
C ASP A 575 -20.56 17.69 -13.94
N ASP A 576 -20.91 18.73 -14.70
CA ASP A 576 -21.87 18.68 -15.81
C ASP A 576 -21.22 18.66 -17.22
N GLY A 577 -19.92 18.39 -17.29
CA GLY A 577 -19.21 18.02 -18.51
C GLY A 577 -18.69 19.16 -19.38
N ASN A 578 -18.44 20.33 -18.79
CA ASN A 578 -17.71 21.40 -19.46
C ASN A 578 -16.20 21.25 -19.19
N VAL A 579 -15.42 21.37 -20.27
CA VAL A 579 -13.97 21.61 -20.24
C VAL A 579 -13.77 23.02 -20.75
N GLN A 580 -13.08 23.86 -19.99
CA GLN A 580 -12.89 25.26 -20.33
C GLN A 580 -11.45 25.71 -20.13
N LEU A 581 -11.06 26.73 -20.90
CA LEU A 581 -9.72 27.30 -20.90
C LEU A 581 -9.78 28.83 -20.88
N THR A 582 -9.02 29.45 -20.00
CA THR A 582 -8.59 30.85 -20.11
C THR A 582 -7.09 30.92 -20.36
N ARG A 583 -6.66 31.95 -21.08
CA ARG A 583 -5.24 32.24 -21.36
C ARG A 583 -4.84 33.67 -21.00
N ASP A 584 -5.72 34.39 -20.31
CA ASP A 584 -5.58 35.80 -19.96
C ASP A 584 -5.93 36.06 -18.49
N GLY A 585 -5.80 35.03 -17.65
CA GLY A 585 -5.97 35.13 -16.20
C GLY A 585 -7.44 35.20 -15.77
N GLY A 586 -8.35 34.69 -16.60
CA GLY A 586 -9.79 34.63 -16.32
C GLY A 586 -10.63 35.71 -16.99
N LYS A 587 -10.04 36.61 -17.79
CA LYS A 587 -10.82 37.67 -18.47
C LYS A 587 -11.72 37.09 -19.56
N THR A 588 -11.23 36.10 -20.30
CA THR A 588 -12.01 35.36 -21.29
C THR A 588 -11.88 33.85 -21.09
N TRP A 589 -12.98 33.13 -21.36
CA TRP A 589 -13.07 31.68 -21.19
C TRP A 589 -13.60 31.03 -22.47
N THR A 590 -12.91 30.01 -22.96
CA THR A 590 -13.33 29.19 -24.10
C THR A 590 -13.89 27.87 -23.59
N ASN A 591 -15.17 27.60 -23.89
CA ASN A 591 -15.81 26.32 -23.58
C ASN A 591 -15.72 25.34 -24.76
N PHE A 592 -15.31 24.10 -24.49
CA PHE A 592 -15.16 23.02 -25.47
C PHE A 592 -16.34 22.04 -25.53
N ARG A 593 -17.42 22.29 -24.78
CA ARG A 593 -18.65 21.48 -24.85
C ARG A 593 -19.12 21.30 -26.31
N GLY A 594 -19.31 20.05 -26.71
CA GLY A 594 -19.73 19.67 -28.08
C GLY A 594 -18.64 19.78 -29.15
N LYS A 595 -17.40 20.16 -28.80
CA LYS A 595 -16.27 20.33 -29.72
C LYS A 595 -15.22 19.22 -29.64
N ILE A 596 -15.36 18.29 -28.69
CA ILE A 596 -14.43 17.18 -28.48
C ILE A 596 -15.05 15.90 -29.09
N PRO A 597 -14.51 15.35 -30.19
CA PRO A 597 -15.08 14.17 -30.84
C PRO A 597 -15.10 12.94 -29.92
N GLY A 598 -16.25 12.26 -29.83
CA GLY A 598 -16.41 11.05 -29.02
C GLY A 598 -16.49 11.29 -27.51
N PHE A 599 -16.53 12.54 -27.06
CA PHE A 599 -16.65 12.90 -25.65
C PHE A 599 -18.09 12.70 -25.15
N PRO A 600 -18.31 11.98 -24.03
CA PRO A 600 -19.64 11.78 -23.48
C PRO A 600 -20.17 13.09 -22.86
N ALA A 601 -21.08 13.77 -23.56
CA ALA A 601 -21.65 15.03 -23.11
C ALA A 601 -22.32 14.88 -21.73
N GLY A 602 -21.98 15.74 -20.77
CA GLY A 602 -22.53 15.70 -19.41
C GLY A 602 -21.81 14.78 -18.41
N ALA A 603 -20.73 14.13 -18.81
CA ALA A 603 -19.89 13.33 -17.93
C ALA A 603 -19.04 14.22 -17.00
N TRP A 604 -18.63 13.71 -15.85
CA TRP A 604 -17.80 14.47 -14.90
C TRP A 604 -16.40 14.69 -15.46
N ILE A 605 -15.84 15.86 -15.18
CA ILE A 605 -14.44 16.20 -15.48
C ILE A 605 -13.65 16.33 -14.17
N PRO A 606 -13.36 15.19 -13.50
CA PRO A 606 -12.75 15.21 -12.17
C PRO A 606 -11.29 15.67 -12.21
N GLN A 607 -10.62 15.57 -13.37
CA GLN A 607 -9.22 15.92 -13.47
C GLN A 607 -8.84 16.40 -14.87
N ILE A 608 -8.05 17.48 -14.88
CA ILE A 608 -7.34 18.00 -16.04
C ILE A 608 -5.88 18.13 -15.58
N ARG A 609 -4.93 17.69 -16.41
CA ARG A 609 -3.50 17.92 -16.16
C ARG A 609 -2.90 18.70 -17.32
N ALA A 610 -2.40 19.90 -17.03
CA ALA A 610 -1.68 20.71 -18.00
C ALA A 610 -0.26 20.16 -18.16
N SER A 611 0.24 20.06 -19.39
CA SER A 611 1.59 19.54 -19.61
C SER A 611 2.65 20.54 -19.13
N ARG A 612 3.70 20.01 -18.50
CA ARG A 612 4.91 20.77 -18.17
C ARG A 612 5.89 20.89 -19.35
N HIS A 613 5.61 20.17 -20.44
CA HIS A 613 6.44 20.14 -21.64
C HIS A 613 5.92 21.08 -22.73
N ASN A 614 4.60 21.18 -22.89
CA ASN A 614 3.94 22.00 -23.89
C ASN A 614 2.77 22.81 -23.29
N ALA A 615 2.80 24.14 -23.38
CA ALA A 615 1.75 25.01 -22.83
C ALA A 615 0.37 24.79 -23.48
N GLY A 616 0.33 24.34 -24.74
CA GLY A 616 -0.91 24.02 -25.45
C GLY A 616 -1.49 22.65 -25.14
N GLU A 617 -0.78 21.85 -24.34
CA GLU A 617 -1.14 20.47 -24.07
C GLU A 617 -1.84 20.30 -22.72
N ALA A 618 -2.95 19.55 -22.75
CA ALA A 618 -3.67 19.11 -21.57
C ALA A 618 -4.27 17.73 -21.79
N MET A 619 -4.30 16.94 -20.72
CA MET A 619 -5.00 15.66 -20.65
C MET A 619 -6.23 15.81 -19.75
N VAL A 620 -7.37 15.32 -20.20
CA VAL A 620 -8.67 15.47 -19.54
C VAL A 620 -9.23 14.09 -19.23
N VAL A 621 -9.34 13.77 -17.95
CA VAL A 621 -10.04 12.58 -17.47
C VAL A 621 -11.53 12.85 -17.53
N VAL A 622 -12.28 11.91 -18.10
CA VAL A 622 -13.75 11.99 -18.20
C VAL A 622 -14.36 10.76 -17.55
N ASN A 623 -15.27 10.97 -16.62
CA ASN A 623 -15.83 9.92 -15.80
C ASN A 623 -17.35 9.85 -15.97
N ASP A 624 -17.85 8.73 -16.49
CA ASP A 624 -19.26 8.59 -16.86
C ASP A 624 -19.99 7.39 -16.24
N TYR A 625 -19.35 6.70 -15.30
CA TYR A 625 -19.92 5.52 -14.65
C TYR A 625 -21.20 5.86 -13.86
N ARG A 626 -21.31 7.10 -13.37
CA ARG A 626 -22.49 7.63 -12.67
C ARG A 626 -23.71 7.84 -13.58
N ARG A 627 -23.58 7.55 -14.88
CA ARG A 627 -24.69 7.47 -15.85
C ARG A 627 -24.74 6.12 -16.57
N GLY A 628 -24.05 5.12 -16.02
CA GLY A 628 -24.07 3.74 -16.51
C GLY A 628 -22.97 3.38 -17.53
N ASP A 629 -22.11 4.34 -17.95
CA ASP A 629 -21.02 4.06 -18.89
C ASP A 629 -19.69 3.81 -18.16
N MET A 630 -19.23 2.56 -18.19
CA MET A 630 -18.03 2.09 -17.49
C MET A 630 -16.73 2.23 -18.33
N LYS A 631 -16.80 2.79 -19.53
CA LYS A 631 -15.62 2.91 -20.39
C LYS A 631 -14.58 3.88 -19.81
N PRO A 632 -13.28 3.61 -20.03
CA PRO A 632 -12.25 4.60 -19.75
C PRO A 632 -12.22 5.70 -20.81
N TYR A 633 -12.10 6.94 -20.35
CA TYR A 633 -11.99 8.12 -21.19
C TYR A 633 -10.89 9.04 -20.68
N ILE A 634 -9.84 9.21 -21.49
CA ILE A 634 -8.90 10.32 -21.33
C ILE A 634 -8.71 10.94 -22.72
N PHE A 635 -8.99 12.25 -22.81
CA PHE A 635 -8.81 13.04 -24.02
C PHE A 635 -7.56 13.90 -23.90
N ARG A 636 -6.88 14.15 -25.02
CA ARG A 636 -5.68 14.98 -25.08
C ARG A 636 -5.82 16.02 -26.17
N THR A 637 -5.41 17.25 -25.86
CA THR A 637 -5.12 18.32 -26.81
C THR A 637 -3.64 18.64 -26.73
N THR A 638 -3.05 19.14 -27.82
CA THR A 638 -1.67 19.67 -27.84
C THR A 638 -1.59 21.12 -28.35
N ASP A 639 -2.73 21.75 -28.63
CA ASP A 639 -2.83 23.04 -29.32
C ASP A 639 -3.90 23.98 -28.74
N PHE A 640 -4.07 23.96 -27.42
CA PHE A 640 -5.07 24.75 -26.67
C PHE A 640 -6.53 24.40 -26.99
N GLY A 641 -6.79 23.13 -27.32
CA GLY A 641 -8.11 22.57 -27.54
C GLY A 641 -8.66 22.82 -28.94
N LYS A 642 -7.81 23.19 -29.91
CA LYS A 642 -8.22 23.29 -31.32
C LYS A 642 -8.42 21.90 -31.91
N THR A 643 -7.58 20.94 -31.52
CA THR A 643 -7.71 19.53 -31.88
C THR A 643 -7.69 18.63 -30.65
N TRP A 644 -8.40 17.52 -30.74
CA TRP A 644 -8.56 16.57 -29.64
C TRP A 644 -8.40 15.14 -30.13
N THR A 645 -7.75 14.32 -29.31
CA THR A 645 -7.60 12.87 -29.52
C THR A 645 -8.08 12.13 -28.27
N ARG A 646 -8.84 11.05 -28.45
CA ARG A 646 -9.11 10.09 -27.37
C ARG A 646 -7.85 9.27 -27.13
N MET A 647 -7.08 9.64 -26.11
CA MET A 647 -5.80 8.99 -25.78
C MET A 647 -6.01 7.60 -25.20
N ILE A 648 -7.07 7.43 -24.40
CA ILE A 648 -7.40 6.19 -23.69
C ILE A 648 -8.79 5.69 -24.08
N ASP A 649 -8.87 4.39 -24.34
CA ASP A 649 -10.08 3.60 -24.54
C ASP A 649 -9.91 2.19 -23.94
N GLU A 650 -10.98 1.39 -24.03
CA GLU A 650 -11.06 0.03 -23.51
C GLU A 650 -10.07 -0.97 -24.14
N LYS A 651 -9.38 -0.60 -25.23
CA LYS A 651 -8.34 -1.45 -25.85
C LYS A 651 -6.97 -1.23 -25.20
N LYS A 652 -6.79 -0.09 -24.50
CA LYS A 652 -5.52 0.28 -23.87
C LYS A 652 -5.49 0.02 -22.38
N VAL A 653 -6.61 0.22 -21.69
CA VAL A 653 -6.73 0.01 -20.23
C VAL A 653 -8.09 -0.60 -19.89
N VAL A 654 -8.21 -1.16 -18.69
CA VAL A 654 -9.46 -1.73 -18.15
C VAL A 654 -9.90 -0.93 -16.92
N GLY A 655 -11.21 -0.84 -16.70
CA GLY A 655 -11.81 0.02 -15.67
C GLY A 655 -11.95 1.47 -16.14
N TYR A 656 -12.94 2.20 -15.61
CA TYR A 656 -13.05 3.64 -15.93
C TYR A 656 -11.84 4.40 -15.40
N ALA A 657 -11.47 5.47 -16.11
CA ALA A 657 -10.31 6.30 -15.75
C ALA A 657 -10.64 7.22 -14.56
N LEU A 658 -9.66 7.38 -13.66
CA LEU A 658 -9.77 8.18 -12.44
C LEU A 658 -8.73 9.30 -12.40
N THR A 659 -7.50 9.01 -12.82
CA THR A 659 -6.40 9.98 -12.78
C THR A 659 -5.39 9.74 -13.91
N VAL A 660 -4.69 10.79 -14.31
CA VAL A 660 -3.57 10.76 -15.24
C VAL A 660 -2.47 11.69 -14.72
N LEU A 661 -1.20 11.30 -14.90
CA LEU A 661 -0.06 12.17 -14.61
C LEU A 661 1.06 11.93 -15.63
N GLN A 662 1.44 12.97 -16.36
CA GLN A 662 2.64 12.97 -17.20
C GLN A 662 3.84 13.31 -16.33
N ASP A 663 4.93 12.54 -16.46
CA ASP A 663 6.15 12.82 -15.70
C ASP A 663 6.71 14.21 -16.05
N PRO A 664 7.11 15.01 -15.04
CA PRO A 664 7.57 16.38 -15.27
C PRO A 664 8.94 16.44 -15.96
N THR A 665 9.70 15.35 -16.01
CA THR A 665 11.04 15.30 -16.60
C THR A 665 11.06 14.59 -17.97
N GLU A 666 10.27 13.53 -18.13
CA GLU A 666 10.24 12.68 -19.33
C GLU A 666 8.83 12.61 -19.93
N PRO A 667 8.54 13.29 -21.05
CA PRO A 667 7.18 13.38 -21.61
C PRO A 667 6.61 12.05 -22.10
N ASN A 668 7.44 11.04 -22.39
CA ASN A 668 6.96 9.72 -22.81
C ASN A 668 6.42 8.87 -21.64
N LEU A 669 6.77 9.21 -20.41
CA LEU A 669 6.33 8.51 -19.21
C LEU A 669 5.01 9.10 -18.71
N ILE A 670 3.93 8.31 -18.78
CA ILE A 670 2.59 8.70 -18.33
C ILE A 670 2.03 7.61 -17.42
N PHE A 671 1.51 8.03 -16.28
CA PHE A 671 0.79 7.17 -15.33
C PHE A 671 -0.71 7.39 -15.48
N VAL A 672 -1.49 6.32 -15.44
CA VAL A 672 -2.96 6.35 -15.46
C VAL A 672 -3.48 5.48 -14.33
N GLY A 673 -4.38 6.03 -13.52
CA GLY A 673 -5.13 5.31 -12.50
C GLY A 673 -6.53 4.99 -13.01
N THR A 674 -6.97 3.76 -12.77
CA THR A 674 -8.31 3.28 -13.11
C THR A 674 -8.94 2.63 -11.88
N GLU A 675 -10.23 2.31 -11.98
CA GLU A 675 -10.92 1.49 -10.98
C GLU A 675 -10.22 0.14 -10.72
N GLN A 676 -9.43 -0.35 -11.68
CA GLN A 676 -8.76 -1.65 -11.63
C GLN A 676 -7.23 -1.52 -11.57
N GLY A 677 -6.71 -0.42 -11.01
CA GLY A 677 -5.29 -0.27 -10.71
C GLY A 677 -4.52 0.72 -11.58
N LEU A 678 -3.19 0.60 -11.48
CA LEU A 678 -2.19 1.48 -12.08
C LEU A 678 -1.76 0.99 -13.46
N TRP A 679 -1.71 1.90 -14.43
CA TRP A 679 -1.24 1.69 -15.79
C TRP A 679 -0.10 2.65 -16.13
N ILE A 680 0.91 2.17 -16.85
CA ILE A 680 2.10 2.95 -17.22
C ILE A 680 2.30 2.90 -18.72
N SER A 681 2.46 4.08 -19.32
CA SER A 681 2.92 4.26 -20.71
C SER A 681 4.40 4.63 -20.71
N LEU A 682 5.15 4.03 -21.63
CA LEU A 682 6.56 4.35 -21.89
C LEU A 682 6.76 5.03 -23.26
N ASP A 683 5.68 5.33 -23.98
CA ASP A 683 5.68 5.77 -25.38
C ASP A 683 4.69 6.91 -25.65
N ASN A 684 4.56 7.82 -24.67
CA ASN A 684 3.73 9.03 -24.75
C ASN A 684 2.23 8.76 -25.00
N GLY A 685 1.71 7.68 -24.40
CA GLY A 685 0.30 7.33 -24.41
C GLY A 685 -0.12 6.50 -25.63
N THR A 686 0.84 5.98 -26.39
CA THR A 686 0.54 5.09 -27.52
C THR A 686 0.05 3.74 -27.01
N SER A 687 0.74 3.17 -26.02
CA SER A 687 0.38 1.91 -25.36
C SER A 687 0.52 1.99 -23.83
N PHE A 688 -0.18 1.12 -23.11
CA PHE A 688 -0.17 1.07 -21.65
C PHE A 688 0.00 -0.37 -21.16
N GLN A 689 0.66 -0.50 -20.02
CA GLN A 689 0.82 -1.78 -19.32
C GLN A 689 0.34 -1.63 -17.88
N GLN A 690 -0.49 -2.58 -17.42
CA GLN A 690 -0.91 -2.63 -16.03
C GLN A 690 0.30 -2.98 -15.14
N PHE A 691 0.48 -2.23 -14.06
CA PHE A 691 1.58 -2.41 -13.14
C PHE A 691 1.20 -3.38 -12.02
N LYS A 692 1.56 -4.66 -12.18
CA LYS A 692 1.26 -5.75 -11.22
C LYS A 692 2.46 -6.17 -10.38
N ASN A 693 3.41 -5.27 -10.14
CA ASN A 693 4.69 -5.60 -9.50
C ASN A 693 4.56 -5.58 -7.97
N GLY A 694 3.66 -6.39 -7.42
CA GLY A 694 3.28 -6.35 -6.00
C GLY A 694 2.29 -5.22 -5.64
N TYR A 695 1.68 -4.60 -6.65
CA TYR A 695 0.60 -3.63 -6.49
C TYR A 695 -0.73 -4.27 -6.90
N PRO A 696 -1.80 -4.18 -6.08
CA PRO A 696 -3.06 -4.86 -6.35
C PRO A 696 -3.94 -4.09 -7.36
N SER A 697 -5.00 -4.72 -7.87
CA SER A 697 -5.98 -4.06 -8.77
C SER A 697 -6.93 -3.10 -8.02
N VAL A 698 -6.41 -2.36 -7.03
CA VAL A 698 -7.17 -1.39 -6.23
C VAL A 698 -7.50 -0.16 -7.07
N SER A 699 -8.64 0.47 -6.79
CA SER A 699 -8.99 1.74 -7.39
C SER A 699 -7.90 2.80 -7.12
N THR A 700 -7.20 3.22 -8.19
CA THR A 700 -6.06 4.15 -8.12
C THR A 700 -6.57 5.56 -8.43
N TYR A 701 -6.67 6.39 -7.40
CA TYR A 701 -7.44 7.65 -7.44
C TYR A 701 -6.63 8.89 -7.78
N ASP A 702 -5.38 8.99 -7.31
CA ASP A 702 -4.55 10.16 -7.62
C ASP A 702 -3.05 9.87 -7.49
N PHE A 703 -2.24 10.78 -8.07
CA PHE A 703 -0.78 10.69 -8.09
C PHE A 703 -0.12 12.02 -7.74
N ALA A 704 1.01 11.94 -7.04
CA ALA A 704 1.95 13.04 -6.89
C ALA A 704 3.38 12.57 -7.15
N ILE A 705 4.23 13.44 -7.70
CA ILE A 705 5.66 13.16 -7.87
C ILE A 705 6.46 14.08 -6.97
N GLN A 706 7.26 13.50 -6.07
CA GLN A 706 8.27 14.23 -5.33
C GLN A 706 9.51 14.33 -6.23
N GLU A 707 9.78 15.52 -6.78
CA GLU A 707 10.76 15.69 -7.86
C GLU A 707 12.21 15.45 -7.44
N ARG A 708 12.60 15.84 -6.22
CA ARG A 708 13.97 15.67 -5.70
C ARG A 708 14.33 14.19 -5.60
N GLU A 709 13.43 13.39 -5.01
CA GLU A 709 13.63 11.96 -4.83
C GLU A 709 13.35 11.19 -6.14
N ALA A 710 12.53 11.76 -7.04
CA ALA A 710 11.89 11.08 -8.15
C ALA A 710 11.00 9.92 -7.69
N ASP A 711 10.24 10.13 -6.63
CA ASP A 711 9.29 9.15 -6.11
C ASP A 711 7.90 9.42 -6.69
N LEU A 712 7.20 8.37 -7.14
CA LEU A 712 5.78 8.45 -7.47
C LEU A 712 4.98 8.00 -6.25
N VAL A 713 4.22 8.94 -5.67
CA VAL A 713 3.25 8.69 -4.62
C VAL A 713 1.90 8.38 -5.25
N ILE A 714 1.25 7.31 -4.77
CA ILE A 714 0.04 6.74 -5.34
C ILE A 714 -1.02 6.71 -4.24
N ALA A 715 -2.08 7.52 -4.41
CA ALA A 715 -3.28 7.42 -3.59
C ALA A 715 -4.22 6.34 -4.13
N THR A 716 -4.74 5.54 -3.22
CA THR A 716 -5.72 4.50 -3.53
C THR A 716 -6.98 4.74 -2.74
N PHE A 717 -8.09 4.26 -3.29
CA PHE A 717 -9.35 4.22 -2.57
C PHE A 717 -9.51 2.81 -2.02
N GLY A 718 -9.07 2.58 -0.78
CA GLY A 718 -9.24 1.29 -0.09
C GLY A 718 -7.94 0.55 0.28
N ARG A 719 -6.75 1.03 -0.12
CA ARG A 719 -5.44 0.44 0.26
C ARG A 719 -4.41 1.48 0.72
N ALA A 720 -4.87 2.62 1.20
CA ALA A 720 -4.05 3.74 1.69
C ALA A 720 -3.03 4.26 0.65
N ILE A 721 -1.89 4.83 1.10
CA ILE A 721 -0.86 5.41 0.22
C ILE A 721 0.23 4.39 -0.10
N TRP A 722 0.69 4.42 -1.36
CA TRP A 722 1.85 3.67 -1.83
C TRP A 722 2.92 4.61 -2.40
N ILE A 723 4.19 4.19 -2.32
CA ILE A 723 5.31 4.92 -2.94
C ILE A 723 6.09 3.97 -3.84
N LEU A 724 6.23 4.35 -5.11
CA LEU A 724 7.17 3.75 -6.05
C LEU A 724 8.49 4.55 -6.00
N ASP A 725 9.46 4.07 -5.22
CA ASP A 725 10.70 4.81 -4.96
C ASP A 725 11.61 4.87 -6.21
N ASP A 726 12.09 6.07 -6.54
CA ASP A 726 13.03 6.38 -7.63
C ASP A 726 12.61 5.82 -9.00
N ILE A 727 11.79 6.59 -9.72
CA ILE A 727 11.27 6.30 -11.06
C ILE A 727 12.23 6.67 -12.20
N ARG A 728 13.47 7.12 -11.91
CA ARG A 728 14.47 7.43 -12.95
C ARG A 728 14.72 6.27 -13.93
N PRO A 729 14.72 4.98 -13.52
CA PRO A 729 14.81 3.86 -14.47
C PRO A 729 13.63 3.82 -15.46
N LEU A 730 12.41 4.16 -15.01
CA LEU A 730 11.23 4.27 -15.88
C LEU A 730 11.35 5.44 -16.85
N ARG A 731 11.86 6.59 -16.38
CA ARG A 731 12.18 7.74 -17.27
C ARG A 731 13.17 7.33 -18.35
N LYS A 732 14.23 6.59 -17.97
CA LYS A 732 15.27 6.19 -18.92
C LYS A 732 14.77 5.23 -20.01
N ILE A 733 13.88 4.29 -19.67
CA ILE A 733 13.28 3.38 -20.66
C ILE A 733 12.20 4.08 -21.48
N ALA A 734 11.44 5.01 -20.90
CA ALA A 734 10.46 5.83 -21.62
C ALA A 734 11.12 6.79 -22.62
N ALA A 735 12.28 7.38 -22.27
CA ALA A 735 13.11 8.12 -23.20
C ALA A 735 13.56 7.28 -24.41
N ASN A 736 13.62 5.95 -24.24
CA ASN A 736 13.87 4.98 -25.30
C ASN A 736 12.57 4.37 -25.88
N LYS A 737 11.44 5.05 -25.68
CA LYS A 737 10.09 4.67 -26.16
C LYS A 737 9.69 3.24 -25.78
N GLY A 738 10.10 2.81 -24.57
CA GLY A 738 9.81 1.49 -24.03
C GLY A 738 10.62 0.34 -24.66
N VAL A 739 11.52 0.60 -25.62
CA VAL A 739 12.36 -0.43 -26.23
C VAL A 739 13.52 -0.78 -25.30
N ALA A 740 13.85 -2.06 -25.15
CA ALA A 740 14.97 -2.49 -24.31
C ALA A 740 16.30 -1.86 -24.76
N PHE A 741 17.21 -1.62 -23.80
CA PHE A 741 18.50 -1.00 -24.11
C PHE A 741 19.37 -1.91 -24.99
N ALA A 742 20.00 -1.34 -26.03
CA ALA A 742 20.96 -2.08 -26.87
C ALA A 742 22.19 -2.53 -26.06
N LYS A 743 22.60 -1.75 -25.05
CA LYS A 743 23.64 -2.15 -24.11
C LYS A 743 23.15 -3.30 -23.22
N LYS A 744 23.96 -4.36 -23.14
CA LYS A 744 23.70 -5.53 -22.28
C LYS A 744 23.70 -5.21 -20.79
N LEU A 745 24.39 -4.14 -20.37
CA LEU A 745 24.40 -3.59 -19.02
C LEU A 745 24.21 -2.08 -19.11
N THR A 746 23.20 -1.54 -18.42
CA THR A 746 22.91 -0.11 -18.35
C THR A 746 22.79 0.33 -16.91
N ALA A 747 23.63 1.26 -16.46
CA ALA A 747 23.53 1.90 -15.16
C ALA A 747 22.52 3.06 -15.21
N PHE A 748 21.73 3.23 -14.15
CA PHE A 748 20.86 4.40 -14.01
C PHE A 748 21.49 5.44 -13.10
N GLU A 749 21.07 6.70 -13.25
CA GLU A 749 21.38 7.75 -12.28
C GLU A 749 20.86 7.33 -10.89
N ALA A 750 21.69 7.51 -9.86
CA ALA A 750 21.32 7.19 -8.49
C ALA A 750 20.76 8.42 -7.76
N PRO A 751 19.73 8.27 -6.91
CA PRO A 751 19.30 9.34 -6.02
C PRO A 751 20.39 9.67 -5.00
N GLN A 752 20.29 10.85 -4.41
CA GLN A 752 21.17 11.22 -3.30
C GLN A 752 20.95 10.28 -2.11
N ALA A 753 22.04 9.93 -1.43
CA ALA A 753 22.02 9.07 -0.26
C ALA A 753 22.44 9.85 0.99
N TYR A 754 21.87 9.54 2.15
CA TYR A 754 22.16 10.22 3.41
C TYR A 754 22.69 9.20 4.42
N GLN A 755 23.80 9.53 5.07
CA GLN A 755 24.35 8.80 6.22
C GLN A 755 23.56 9.10 7.51
N ALA A 756 22.23 9.00 7.41
CA ALA A 756 21.32 9.32 8.49
C ALA A 756 21.51 8.44 9.73
N LYS A 757 21.43 9.06 10.90
CA LYS A 757 21.41 8.39 12.20
C LYS A 757 19.98 7.96 12.51
N PHE A 758 19.82 6.67 12.80
CA PHE A 758 18.51 6.08 13.06
C PHE A 758 18.24 6.01 14.56
N LYS A 759 17.21 6.73 15.01
CA LYS A 759 16.76 6.70 16.41
C LYS A 759 15.79 5.54 16.67
N ASN A 760 15.58 5.22 17.95
CA ASN A 760 14.50 4.31 18.36
C ASN A 760 13.14 4.96 18.10
N ALA A 761 12.14 4.13 17.86
CA ALA A 761 10.77 4.60 17.68
C ALA A 761 10.22 5.15 19.00
N PRO A 762 9.47 6.28 18.99
CA PRO A 762 8.73 6.70 20.16
C PRO A 762 7.55 5.74 20.44
N GLY A 763 7.12 5.67 21.70
CA GLY A 763 6.01 4.81 22.14
C GLY A 763 6.46 3.37 22.39
N ILE A 764 5.69 2.40 21.85
CA ILE A 764 5.89 0.96 22.08
C ILE A 764 7.17 0.48 21.39
N GLU A 765 8.10 -0.17 22.10
CA GLU A 765 9.37 -0.62 21.52
C GLU A 765 9.16 -1.64 20.37
N TYR A 766 8.27 -2.61 20.55
CA TYR A 766 7.98 -3.69 19.59
C TYR A 766 6.49 -3.70 19.19
N SER A 767 6.19 -3.60 17.90
CA SER A 767 4.82 -3.52 17.35
C SER A 767 4.14 -4.86 17.05
N THR A 768 4.82 -5.99 17.33
CA THR A 768 4.47 -7.34 16.82
C THR A 768 3.09 -7.87 17.22
N TYR A 769 2.33 -7.16 18.08
CA TYR A 769 1.05 -7.61 18.61
C TYR A 769 -0.07 -6.55 18.62
N GLY A 770 0.08 -5.38 17.97
CA GLY A 770 -0.98 -4.36 18.14
C GLY A 770 -1.03 -3.18 17.19
N THR A 771 0.04 -2.81 16.50
CA THR A 771 0.04 -1.59 15.69
C THR A 771 0.52 -1.83 14.27
N TYR A 772 -0.03 -1.08 13.32
CA TYR A 772 0.44 -1.09 11.95
C TYR A 772 1.84 -0.48 11.83
N GLU A 773 2.70 -1.14 11.06
CA GLU A 773 3.98 -0.62 10.59
C GLU A 773 4.07 -0.75 9.07
N GLY A 774 3.95 0.38 8.37
CA GLY A 774 4.18 0.48 6.94
C GLY A 774 5.66 0.30 6.58
N GLU A 775 5.93 -0.11 5.35
CA GLU A 775 7.30 -0.36 4.89
C GLU A 775 8.07 0.97 4.73
N ASN A 776 9.23 1.04 5.38
CA ASN A 776 10.12 2.20 5.36
C ASN A 776 11.13 2.10 4.20
N LYS A 777 11.63 3.24 3.72
CA LYS A 777 12.67 3.30 2.68
C LYS A 777 13.93 2.55 3.13
N ARG A 778 14.41 1.62 2.29
CA ARG A 778 15.59 0.81 2.62
C ARG A 778 16.85 1.67 2.76
N ARG A 779 17.67 1.36 3.78
CA ARG A 779 18.92 2.07 4.08
C ARG A 779 19.99 1.88 2.99
N GLY A 780 20.87 2.87 2.88
CA GLY A 780 22.00 2.88 1.95
C GLY A 780 21.69 3.59 0.64
N ALA A 781 22.71 3.74 -0.20
CA ALA A 781 22.60 4.32 -1.53
C ALA A 781 22.04 3.27 -2.51
N PRO A 782 20.86 3.48 -3.12
CA PRO A 782 20.32 2.57 -4.12
C PRO A 782 21.10 2.71 -5.44
N LEU A 783 21.55 1.58 -5.96
CA LEU A 783 22.31 1.42 -7.20
C LEU A 783 21.43 0.62 -8.15
N SER A 784 20.79 1.33 -9.07
CA SER A 784 19.83 0.76 -10.02
C SER A 784 20.50 0.48 -11.36
N PHE A 785 20.27 -0.68 -11.95
CA PHE A 785 20.80 -1.04 -13.27
C PHE A 785 19.92 -2.05 -14.02
N TYR A 786 20.10 -2.14 -15.34
CA TYR A 786 19.36 -3.04 -16.21
C TYR A 786 20.31 -4.01 -16.93
N VAL A 787 19.90 -5.27 -17.00
CA VAL A 787 20.65 -6.35 -17.67
C VAL A 787 19.81 -6.92 -18.81
N ASN A 788 20.25 -6.73 -20.05
CA ASN A 788 19.57 -7.24 -21.24
C ASN A 788 20.16 -8.58 -21.71
N LYS A 789 19.90 -9.66 -20.97
CA LYS A 789 20.31 -11.03 -21.34
C LYS A 789 19.23 -11.71 -22.21
N THR A 790 19.67 -12.42 -23.23
CA THR A 790 18.83 -13.35 -24.02
C THR A 790 19.13 -14.80 -23.63
N ALA A 791 18.32 -15.76 -24.06
CA ALA A 791 18.57 -17.18 -23.80
C ALA A 791 19.97 -17.63 -24.29
N ALA A 792 20.44 -17.07 -25.41
CA ALA A 792 21.77 -17.34 -25.96
C ALA A 792 22.93 -16.82 -25.07
N ASP A 793 22.64 -15.87 -24.17
CA ASP A 793 23.59 -15.30 -23.21
C ASP A 793 23.60 -16.05 -21.86
N THR A 794 22.87 -17.16 -21.74
CA THR A 794 22.76 -17.97 -20.50
C THR A 794 23.44 -19.34 -20.66
N GLY A 795 23.94 -19.92 -19.56
CA GLY A 795 24.61 -21.23 -19.56
C GLY A 795 26.10 -21.18 -19.97
N LYS A 796 26.56 -22.15 -20.77
CA LYS A 796 27.98 -22.21 -21.26
C LYS A 796 28.43 -20.94 -22.01
N ASN A 797 27.48 -20.09 -22.43
CA ASN A 797 27.71 -18.80 -23.10
C ASN A 797 27.70 -17.59 -22.12
N LYS A 798 28.76 -17.50 -21.31
CA LYS A 798 29.60 -16.33 -20.96
C LYS A 798 29.08 -14.95 -20.47
N ILE A 799 27.80 -14.67 -20.16
CA ILE A 799 27.48 -13.49 -19.31
C ILE A 799 27.34 -13.92 -17.84
N SER A 800 28.15 -13.31 -16.96
CA SER A 800 28.13 -13.56 -15.51
C SER A 800 26.73 -13.30 -14.90
N ASP A 801 26.33 -14.10 -13.91
CA ASP A 801 25.17 -13.82 -13.05
C ASP A 801 25.55 -13.00 -11.80
N THR A 802 26.83 -12.66 -11.65
CA THR A 802 27.34 -11.80 -10.59
C THR A 802 27.79 -10.46 -11.16
N ALA A 803 27.13 -9.39 -10.75
CA ALA A 803 27.58 -8.02 -10.98
C ALA A 803 28.65 -7.63 -9.94
N MET A 804 29.74 -7.09 -10.42
CA MET A 804 30.80 -6.47 -9.64
C MET A 804 30.56 -4.97 -9.58
N ILE A 805 30.52 -4.41 -8.38
CA ILE A 805 30.31 -2.98 -8.13
C ILE A 805 31.60 -2.43 -7.53
N ARG A 806 32.32 -1.56 -8.26
CA ARG A 806 33.52 -0.87 -7.75
C ARG A 806 33.22 0.59 -7.53
N ILE A 807 33.62 1.12 -6.39
CA ILE A 807 33.26 2.46 -5.97
C ILE A 807 34.53 3.27 -5.80
N PHE A 808 34.58 4.43 -6.44
CA PHE A 808 35.72 5.33 -6.48
C PHE A 808 35.33 6.68 -5.90
N ASP A 809 36.22 7.27 -5.13
CA ASP A 809 36.08 8.65 -4.64
C ASP A 809 36.39 9.69 -5.74
N ALA A 810 36.36 10.98 -5.37
CA ALA A 810 36.66 12.09 -6.28
C ALA A 810 38.12 12.09 -6.79
N ASN A 811 39.04 11.42 -6.10
CA ASN A 811 40.44 11.26 -6.51
C ASN A 811 40.67 9.98 -7.33
N ASN A 812 39.58 9.29 -7.72
CA ASN A 812 39.61 8.03 -8.46
C ASN A 812 40.30 6.88 -7.70
N ILE A 813 40.30 6.94 -6.36
CA ILE A 813 40.77 5.85 -5.49
C ILE A 813 39.61 4.91 -5.24
N GLN A 814 39.81 3.61 -5.47
CA GLN A 814 38.78 2.60 -5.19
C GLN A 814 38.61 2.45 -3.67
N VAL A 815 37.47 2.89 -3.15
CA VAL A 815 37.15 2.83 -1.71
C VAL A 815 36.41 1.56 -1.32
N ARG A 816 35.71 0.90 -2.26
CA ARG A 816 34.89 -0.28 -1.97
C ARG A 816 34.68 -1.15 -3.21
N GLN A 817 34.60 -2.47 -3.01
CA GLN A 817 34.15 -3.44 -4.01
C GLN A 817 33.07 -4.36 -3.45
N LEU A 818 31.93 -4.45 -4.15
CA LEU A 818 30.79 -5.29 -3.79
C LEU A 818 30.47 -6.28 -4.92
N ARG A 819 29.77 -7.35 -4.56
CA ARG A 819 29.27 -8.39 -5.47
C ARG A 819 27.80 -8.60 -5.21
N THR A 820 27.00 -8.72 -6.27
CA THR A 820 25.59 -9.08 -6.13
C THR A 820 25.12 -9.91 -7.31
N LYS A 821 24.06 -10.71 -7.11
CA LYS A 821 23.41 -11.41 -8.20
C LYS A 821 22.73 -10.39 -9.12
N ALA A 822 22.82 -10.61 -10.43
CA ALA A 822 22.23 -9.76 -11.45
C ALA A 822 21.30 -10.59 -12.34
N ASP A 823 20.00 -10.43 -12.12
CA ASP A 823 18.95 -11.06 -12.90
C ASP A 823 18.72 -10.29 -14.22
N THR A 824 18.13 -10.94 -15.22
CA THR A 824 17.70 -10.26 -16.45
C THR A 824 16.62 -9.21 -16.14
N GLY A 825 16.72 -8.03 -16.73
CA GLY A 825 15.84 -6.89 -16.48
C GLY A 825 16.42 -5.92 -15.46
N TYR A 826 15.53 -5.23 -14.76
CA TYR A 826 15.81 -4.25 -13.73
C TYR A 826 16.33 -4.90 -12.44
N ASN A 827 17.37 -4.31 -11.89
CA ASN A 827 18.01 -4.70 -10.63
C ASN A 827 18.25 -3.45 -9.77
N ARG A 828 18.10 -3.60 -8.45
CA ARG A 828 18.47 -2.57 -7.48
C ARG A 828 19.26 -3.20 -6.35
N TYR A 829 20.43 -2.64 -6.08
CA TYR A 829 21.29 -3.02 -4.96
C TYR A 829 21.48 -1.82 -4.02
N TYR A 830 21.82 -2.04 -2.76
CA TYR A 830 22.00 -0.96 -1.78
C TYR A 830 23.42 -1.00 -1.23
N TRP A 831 24.21 0.04 -1.50
CA TRP A 831 25.51 0.24 -0.87
C TRP A 831 25.31 0.90 0.50
N GLY A 832 25.88 0.33 1.57
CA GLY A 832 25.79 0.88 2.92
C GLY A 832 26.58 2.18 3.14
N MET A 833 27.19 2.74 2.09
CA MET A 833 28.05 3.92 2.13
C MET A 833 29.31 3.70 2.99
N GLU A 834 29.73 2.44 3.11
CA GLU A 834 30.95 2.04 3.80
C GLU A 834 32.13 1.89 2.83
N GLY A 835 33.33 2.22 3.29
CA GLY A 835 34.59 1.90 2.63
C GLY A 835 35.01 0.45 2.86
N LYS A 836 36.17 0.08 2.33
CA LYS A 836 36.79 -1.23 2.53
C LYS A 836 37.25 -1.39 3.98
N GLY A 837 36.87 -2.50 4.59
CA GLY A 837 37.38 -2.95 5.89
C GLY A 837 38.53 -3.95 5.77
N ILE A 838 38.96 -4.47 6.92
CA ILE A 838 39.91 -5.58 7.00
C ILE A 838 39.20 -6.89 7.39
N ARG A 839 39.73 -8.03 6.96
CA ARG A 839 39.26 -9.33 7.43
C ARG A 839 39.96 -9.65 8.74
N ALA A 840 39.20 -9.66 9.84
CA ALA A 840 39.68 -10.26 11.08
C ALA A 840 39.57 -11.78 10.92
N GLY A 841 40.69 -12.50 11.03
CA GLY A 841 40.70 -13.97 10.99
C GLY A 841 39.72 -14.52 12.03
N ALA A 842 38.94 -15.54 11.65
CA ALA A 842 37.92 -16.15 12.49
C ALA A 842 38.52 -16.57 13.84
N GLY A 843 38.33 -15.75 14.87
CA GLY A 843 38.52 -16.17 16.24
C GLY A 843 37.54 -17.31 16.48
N GLY A 844 38.07 -18.54 16.60
CA GLY A 844 37.30 -19.75 16.91
C GLY A 844 36.72 -19.68 18.32
N GLY A 845 35.77 -18.78 18.54
CA GLY A 845 34.94 -18.67 19.73
C GLY A 845 33.49 -18.87 19.32
N ARG A 846 32.96 -20.08 19.56
CA ARG A 846 31.51 -20.29 19.65
C ARG A 846 31.01 -19.49 20.87
N GLY A 847 30.66 -18.23 20.66
CA GLY A 847 30.04 -17.42 21.72
C GLY A 847 30.31 -15.94 21.54
N GLY A 848 29.31 -15.21 21.05
CA GLY A 848 29.33 -13.73 21.07
C GLY A 848 29.57 -13.03 19.73
N GLY A 849 29.40 -13.71 18.59
CA GLY A 849 29.23 -13.02 17.33
C GLY A 849 27.96 -12.17 17.41
N GLY A 850 28.13 -10.85 17.53
CA GLY A 850 27.01 -9.91 17.44
C GLY A 850 26.13 -10.27 16.25
N ARG A 851 24.81 -10.25 16.45
CA ARG A 851 23.75 -10.62 15.50
C ARG A 851 23.75 -9.79 14.18
N PHE A 852 24.83 -9.08 13.87
CA PHE A 852 25.02 -8.21 12.71
C PHE A 852 26.23 -8.56 11.83
N ALA A 853 26.95 -9.67 12.09
CA ALA A 853 27.87 -10.23 11.09
C ALA A 853 27.04 -10.78 9.92
N SER A 854 27.00 -10.00 8.83
CA SER A 854 26.29 -10.23 7.57
C SER A 854 26.11 -11.71 7.23
N ARG A 855 24.90 -12.23 7.46
CA ARG A 855 24.40 -13.47 6.85
C ARG A 855 24.27 -13.20 5.35
N GLY A 856 25.29 -13.56 4.58
CA GLY A 856 25.21 -13.54 3.11
C GLY A 856 26.54 -13.44 2.37
N GLY A 857 27.63 -13.03 3.05
CA GLY A 857 28.92 -12.88 2.38
C GLY A 857 29.66 -14.21 2.22
N GLY A 858 29.94 -14.63 0.99
CA GLY A 858 30.81 -15.77 0.73
C GLY A 858 32.24 -15.48 1.19
N ALA A 859 33.09 -16.51 1.31
CA ALA A 859 34.50 -16.38 1.70
C ALA A 859 35.33 -15.47 0.77
N ASN A 860 34.76 -14.91 -0.30
CA ASN A 860 35.42 -14.02 -1.27
C ASN A 860 34.90 -12.56 -1.26
N ASP A 861 33.97 -12.21 -0.36
CA ASP A 861 33.43 -10.85 -0.30
C ASP A 861 34.34 -9.90 0.50
N GLU A 862 34.47 -8.65 0.04
CA GLU A 862 35.28 -7.65 0.71
C GLU A 862 34.55 -7.19 1.99
N PRO A 863 35.19 -7.19 3.17
CA PRO A 863 34.55 -6.75 4.41
C PRO A 863 34.27 -5.24 4.39
N GLY A 864 33.17 -4.81 5.00
CA GLY A 864 32.84 -3.40 5.16
C GLY A 864 33.70 -2.73 6.24
N GLY A 865 34.06 -1.47 6.02
CA GLY A 865 34.84 -0.63 6.92
C GLY A 865 34.03 0.55 7.47
N LEU A 866 34.72 1.64 7.78
CA LEU A 866 34.08 2.88 8.24
C LEU A 866 33.26 3.54 7.12
N PRO A 867 32.27 4.38 7.47
CA PRO A 867 31.56 5.21 6.50
C PRO A 867 32.52 6.06 5.65
N VAL A 868 32.23 6.17 4.36
CA VAL A 868 32.95 7.07 3.46
C VAL A 868 32.62 8.54 3.79
N ASP A 869 33.42 9.50 3.32
CA ASP A 869 33.08 10.92 3.50
C ASP A 869 31.89 11.32 2.63
N PRO A 870 31.03 12.27 3.07
CA PRO A 870 30.10 12.93 2.17
C PRO A 870 30.84 13.53 0.98
N GLY A 871 30.28 13.34 -0.20
CA GLY A 871 30.92 13.66 -1.48
C GLY A 871 30.29 12.90 -2.63
N THR A 872 30.87 13.07 -3.82
CA THR A 872 30.40 12.40 -5.03
C THR A 872 31.31 11.20 -5.33
N TYR A 873 30.70 10.03 -5.53
CA TYR A 873 31.37 8.78 -5.81
C TYR A 873 31.02 8.27 -7.20
N LYS A 874 32.02 7.76 -7.93
CA LYS A 874 31.81 7.04 -9.18
C LYS A 874 31.64 5.56 -8.89
N VAL A 875 30.51 5.00 -9.29
CA VAL A 875 30.21 3.58 -9.17
C VAL A 875 30.33 2.92 -10.53
N VAL A 876 31.26 1.98 -10.68
CA VAL A 876 31.48 1.20 -11.89
C VAL A 876 30.88 -0.19 -11.71
N LEU A 877 29.81 -0.48 -12.45
CA LEU A 877 29.20 -1.79 -12.56
C LEU A 877 29.91 -2.59 -13.65
N SER A 878 30.16 -3.87 -13.39
CA SER A 878 30.70 -4.78 -14.41
C SER A 878 30.09 -6.18 -14.31
N LEU A 879 29.82 -6.77 -15.48
CA LEU A 879 29.23 -8.10 -15.60
C LEU A 879 30.11 -8.95 -16.54
N GLY A 880 30.87 -9.88 -15.97
CA GLY A 880 31.93 -10.55 -16.72
C GLY A 880 33.11 -9.61 -17.00
N ARG A 881 33.87 -9.88 -18.07
CA ARG A 881 35.08 -9.09 -18.41
C ARG A 881 34.76 -7.83 -19.22
N ASP A 882 33.76 -7.92 -20.09
CA ASP A 882 33.60 -6.96 -21.20
C ASP A 882 32.45 -5.96 -20.98
N LEU A 883 31.47 -6.29 -20.14
CA LEU A 883 30.32 -5.41 -19.89
C LEU A 883 30.59 -4.52 -18.70
N LYS A 884 30.60 -3.20 -18.93
CA LYS A 884 30.78 -2.18 -17.90
C LYS A 884 29.89 -0.99 -18.16
N ASP A 885 29.37 -0.40 -17.10
CA ASP A 885 28.74 0.91 -17.13
C ASP A 885 28.95 1.62 -15.78
N SER A 886 28.66 2.90 -15.67
CA SER A 886 28.87 3.63 -14.43
C SER A 886 27.78 4.65 -14.13
N MET A 887 27.63 4.96 -12.84
CA MET A 887 26.76 6.02 -12.33
C MET A 887 27.54 6.88 -11.32
N MET A 888 27.05 8.10 -11.07
CA MET A 888 27.50 8.93 -9.96
C MET A 888 26.52 8.80 -8.80
N VAL A 889 27.04 8.77 -7.57
CA VAL A 889 26.25 8.74 -6.33
C VAL A 889 26.72 9.88 -5.45
N VAL A 890 25.80 10.74 -5.03
CA VAL A 890 26.08 11.78 -4.03
C VAL A 890 25.74 11.21 -2.66
N VAL A 891 26.73 11.16 -1.77
CA VAL A 891 26.58 10.79 -0.36
C VAL A 891 26.60 12.07 0.47
N ASN A 892 25.54 12.31 1.24
CA ASN A 892 25.39 13.41 2.16
C ASN A 892 25.54 12.92 3.61
N ASP A 893 25.95 13.83 4.49
CA ASP A 893 25.88 13.59 5.95
C ASP A 893 24.41 13.62 6.42
N ASP A 894 24.17 13.23 7.67
CA ASP A 894 22.88 13.47 8.31
C ASP A 894 22.66 14.99 8.52
N PRO A 895 21.67 15.62 7.86
CA PRO A 895 21.40 17.04 8.03
C PRO A 895 20.95 17.41 9.45
N ASN A 896 20.42 16.45 10.21
CA ASN A 896 19.95 16.65 11.59
C ASN A 896 21.04 16.36 12.62
N ALA A 897 22.16 15.72 12.24
CA ALA A 897 23.24 15.34 13.15
C ALA A 897 24.60 15.19 12.45
N PRO A 898 25.10 16.23 11.76
CA PRO A 898 26.30 16.15 10.93
C PRO A 898 27.55 15.83 11.76
N THR A 899 28.50 15.12 11.16
CA THR A 899 29.80 14.80 11.75
C THR A 899 30.91 15.53 10.99
N SER A 900 31.67 16.38 11.70
CA SER A 900 32.74 17.17 11.08
C SER A 900 33.82 16.30 10.42
N LYS A 901 34.51 16.86 9.42
CA LYS A 901 35.56 16.13 8.70
C LYS A 901 36.72 15.78 9.62
N GLU A 902 37.09 16.69 10.53
CA GLU A 902 38.18 16.51 11.49
C GLU A 902 37.92 15.30 12.40
N VAL A 903 36.69 15.13 12.88
CA VAL A 903 36.28 13.98 13.68
C VAL A 903 36.41 12.69 12.86
N ARG A 904 35.91 12.68 11.62
CA ARG A 904 35.98 11.50 10.73
C ARG A 904 37.43 11.11 10.42
N ASP A 905 38.29 12.07 10.12
CA ASP A 905 39.70 11.83 9.82
C ASP A 905 40.44 11.27 11.05
N ALA A 906 40.18 11.81 12.25
CA ALA A 906 40.76 11.32 13.49
C ALA A 906 40.32 9.87 13.80
N LEU A 907 39.03 9.56 13.63
CA LEU A 907 38.49 8.21 13.80
C LEU A 907 39.10 7.22 12.80
N ARG A 908 39.28 7.63 11.53
CA ARG A 908 39.95 6.79 10.52
C ARG A 908 41.41 6.52 10.86
N LYS A 909 42.15 7.54 11.29
CA LYS A 909 43.55 7.38 11.72
C LYS A 909 43.65 6.40 12.89
N PHE A 910 42.76 6.52 13.87
CA PHE A 910 42.69 5.62 15.00
C PHE A 910 42.32 4.18 14.57
N SER A 911 41.30 4.02 13.71
CA SER A 911 40.92 2.71 13.17
C SER A 911 42.07 2.05 12.41
N ALA A 912 42.82 2.79 11.58
CA ALA A 912 43.96 2.26 10.85
C ALA A 912 45.06 1.69 11.78
N ARG A 913 45.28 2.33 12.94
CA ARG A 913 46.19 1.83 13.97
C ARG A 913 45.70 0.51 14.58
N ILE A 914 44.41 0.41 14.92
CA ILE A 914 43.79 -0.85 15.39
C ILE A 914 43.87 -1.94 14.32
N ASP A 915 43.64 -1.58 13.06
CA ASP A 915 43.64 -2.51 11.94
C ASP A 915 45.02 -3.15 11.74
N LYS A 916 46.11 -2.41 11.96
CA LYS A 916 47.48 -2.95 11.96
C LYS A 916 47.63 -4.09 12.98
N SER A 917 47.19 -3.87 14.22
CA SER A 917 47.21 -4.90 15.27
C SER A 917 46.31 -6.09 14.92
N THR A 918 45.13 -5.84 14.36
CA THR A 918 44.17 -6.88 13.95
C THR A 918 44.73 -7.79 12.85
N LEU A 919 45.46 -7.23 11.87
CA LEU A 919 46.07 -8.00 10.78
C LEU A 919 47.21 -8.91 11.28
N ARG A 920 47.98 -8.47 12.28
CA ARG A 920 49.00 -9.29 12.93
C ARG A 920 48.38 -10.50 13.63
N LEU A 921 47.31 -10.27 14.40
CA LEU A 921 46.55 -11.35 15.04
C LEU A 921 45.87 -12.29 14.04
N THR A 922 45.43 -11.77 12.90
CA THR A 922 44.86 -12.59 11.82
C THR A 922 45.91 -13.53 11.25
N SER A 923 47.08 -12.99 10.90
CA SER A 923 48.22 -13.79 10.41
C SER A 923 48.67 -14.83 11.43
N LEU A 924 48.63 -14.48 12.71
CA LEU A 924 48.90 -15.38 13.82
C LEU A 924 47.90 -16.54 13.87
N ASN A 925 46.60 -16.25 13.86
CA ASN A 925 45.55 -17.26 13.91
C ASN A 925 45.56 -18.20 12.69
N GLU A 926 45.84 -17.68 11.50
CA GLU A 926 45.99 -18.49 10.28
C GLU A 926 47.13 -19.50 10.44
N LYS A 927 48.30 -19.07 10.94
CA LYS A 927 49.43 -19.98 11.21
C LYS A 927 49.11 -21.04 12.25
N LEU A 928 48.44 -20.67 13.34
CA LEU A 928 48.03 -21.65 14.37
C LEU A 928 47.03 -22.65 13.82
N THR A 929 46.12 -22.22 12.94
CA THR A 929 45.14 -23.11 12.30
C THR A 929 45.82 -24.07 11.33
N GLU A 930 46.77 -23.57 10.53
CA GLU A 930 47.56 -24.43 9.65
C GLU A 930 48.39 -25.45 10.44
N ALA A 931 49.00 -25.03 11.55
CA ALA A 931 49.74 -25.93 12.43
C ALA A 931 48.84 -27.04 13.02
N ASP A 932 47.64 -26.69 13.50
CA ASP A 932 46.64 -27.66 13.97
C ASP A 932 46.26 -28.67 12.87
N GLU A 933 46.03 -28.20 11.64
CA GLU A 933 45.68 -29.08 10.52
C GLU A 933 46.83 -30.01 10.14
N VAL A 934 48.07 -29.50 10.16
CA VAL A 934 49.26 -30.32 9.91
C VAL A 934 49.40 -31.39 10.99
N ILE A 935 49.22 -31.05 12.27
CA ILE A 935 49.25 -32.03 13.37
C ILE A 935 48.19 -33.11 13.12
N LYS A 936 46.93 -32.74 12.83
CA LYS A 936 45.86 -33.72 12.55
C LYS A 936 46.17 -34.63 11.36
N LYS A 937 46.78 -34.10 10.30
CA LYS A 937 47.21 -34.90 9.15
C LYS A 937 48.38 -35.83 9.50
N VAL A 938 49.31 -35.38 10.35
CA VAL A 938 50.37 -36.24 10.90
C VAL A 938 49.75 -37.36 11.75
N GLU A 939 48.77 -37.04 12.60
CA GLU A 939 48.05 -38.01 13.44
C GLU A 939 47.33 -39.09 12.62
N ALA A 940 46.74 -38.71 11.48
CA ALA A 940 46.09 -39.65 10.57
C ALA A 940 47.07 -40.67 9.94
N ASN A 941 48.37 -40.37 9.90
CA ASN A 941 49.39 -41.26 9.33
C ASN A 941 50.02 -42.22 10.38
N TYR A 942 49.66 -42.11 11.65
CA TYR A 942 50.27 -42.92 12.71
C TYR A 942 50.11 -44.43 12.53
N ALA A 943 49.02 -44.89 11.91
CA ALA A 943 48.77 -46.31 11.67
C ALA A 943 49.79 -46.95 10.70
N GLY A 944 50.46 -46.16 9.86
CA GLY A 944 51.46 -46.61 8.90
C GLY A 944 52.91 -46.58 9.40
N MET A 945 53.15 -46.28 10.68
CA MET A 945 54.48 -46.08 11.27
C MET A 945 54.83 -47.18 12.27
N ASN A 946 56.13 -47.36 12.56
CA ASN A 946 56.54 -48.26 13.65
C ASN A 946 56.14 -47.69 15.03
N GLY A 947 55.86 -48.59 15.99
CA GLY A 947 55.29 -48.20 17.30
C GLY A 947 56.08 -47.12 18.03
N LYS A 948 57.41 -47.25 18.13
CA LYS A 948 58.29 -46.28 18.83
C LYS A 948 58.30 -44.90 18.18
N GLN A 949 58.31 -44.81 16.85
CA GLN A 949 58.24 -43.53 16.13
C GLN A 949 56.87 -42.87 16.30
N SER A 950 55.79 -43.63 16.18
CA SER A 950 54.42 -43.11 16.35
C SER A 950 54.17 -42.57 17.77
N ASP A 951 54.70 -43.24 18.80
CA ASP A 951 54.51 -42.84 20.20
C ASP A 951 55.30 -41.57 20.55
N THR A 952 56.49 -41.42 19.97
CA THR A 952 57.29 -40.20 20.13
C THR A 952 56.60 -39.02 19.43
N LEU A 953 56.08 -39.21 18.22
CA LEU A 953 55.31 -38.18 17.51
C LEU A 953 54.02 -37.79 18.23
N LYS A 954 53.27 -38.74 18.78
CA LYS A 954 52.07 -38.47 19.61
C LYS A 954 52.39 -37.60 20.82
N LYS A 955 53.47 -37.89 21.54
CA LYS A 955 53.87 -37.15 22.74
C LYS A 955 54.24 -35.70 22.40
N VAL A 956 55.02 -35.49 21.33
CA VAL A 956 55.42 -34.14 20.90
C VAL A 956 54.24 -33.38 20.27
N ALA A 957 53.37 -34.05 19.51
CA ALA A 957 52.15 -33.47 18.95
C ALA A 957 51.23 -32.89 20.05
N LYS A 958 51.06 -33.61 21.17
CA LYS A 958 50.30 -33.12 22.33
C LYS A 958 50.90 -31.82 22.89
N VAL A 959 52.23 -31.73 23.00
CA VAL A 959 52.91 -30.49 23.45
C VAL A 959 52.70 -29.33 22.48
N MET A 960 52.66 -29.60 21.17
CA MET A 960 52.34 -28.58 20.15
C MET A 960 50.90 -28.09 20.29
N LEU A 961 49.93 -29.02 20.40
CA LEU A 961 48.51 -28.70 20.60
C LEU A 961 48.27 -27.92 21.90
N ASP A 962 48.92 -28.28 23.00
CA ASP A 962 48.85 -27.55 24.28
C ASP A 962 49.45 -26.14 24.15
N SER A 963 50.54 -25.98 23.40
CA SER A 963 51.15 -24.66 23.12
C SER A 963 50.22 -23.80 22.27
N ILE A 964 49.62 -24.36 21.22
CA ILE A 964 48.62 -23.68 20.37
C ILE A 964 47.40 -23.27 21.22
N LYS A 965 46.93 -24.17 22.11
CA LYS A 965 45.82 -23.92 23.03
C LYS A 965 46.12 -22.73 23.96
N LEU A 966 47.31 -22.68 24.56
CA LEU A 966 47.70 -21.58 25.45
C LEU A 966 47.75 -20.23 24.72
N ILE A 967 48.29 -20.21 23.49
CA ILE A 967 48.29 -18.99 22.67
C ILE A 967 46.84 -18.57 22.36
N ARG A 968 45.97 -19.51 21.97
CA ARG A 968 44.54 -19.21 21.72
C ARG A 968 43.79 -18.73 22.96
N GLN A 969 44.12 -19.24 24.14
CA GLN A 969 43.55 -18.77 25.41
C GLN A 969 43.96 -17.33 25.74
N GLN A 970 45.18 -16.90 25.38
CA GLN A 970 45.56 -15.49 25.52
C GLN A 970 44.78 -14.58 24.57
N LEU A 971 44.49 -15.08 23.35
CA LEU A 971 43.72 -14.33 22.35
C LEU A 971 42.24 -14.21 22.72
N ASN A 972 41.61 -15.30 23.17
CA ASN A 972 40.14 -15.42 23.26
C ASN A 972 39.61 -15.77 24.66
N GLY A 973 40.49 -16.01 25.62
CA GLY A 973 40.12 -16.47 26.96
C GLY A 973 39.98 -17.99 27.05
N ILE A 974 39.75 -18.47 28.27
CA ILE A 974 39.46 -19.86 28.56
C ILE A 974 37.99 -20.14 28.21
N PRO A 975 37.69 -21.09 27.31
CA PRO A 975 36.32 -21.49 27.01
C PRO A 975 35.59 -21.97 28.25
N GLN A 976 34.28 -21.68 28.34
CA GLN A 976 33.41 -22.24 29.38
C GLN A 976 32.67 -23.46 28.84
N ASP A 977 32.53 -24.49 29.67
CA ASP A 977 31.75 -25.70 29.33
C ASP A 977 30.30 -25.63 29.83
N LYS A 978 29.96 -24.58 30.61
CA LYS A 978 28.61 -24.36 31.14
C LYS A 978 27.68 -23.84 30.03
N GLN A 979 26.49 -24.42 29.94
CA GLN A 979 25.42 -23.95 29.05
C GLN A 979 24.69 -22.76 29.71
N GLY A 980 24.46 -21.67 28.96
CA GLY A 980 23.80 -20.46 29.46
C GLY A 980 23.95 -19.25 28.52
N TYR A 981 23.41 -18.09 28.92
CA TYR A 981 23.56 -16.83 28.19
C TYR A 981 24.72 -16.01 28.75
N GLY A 982 25.66 -15.61 27.89
CA GLY A 982 26.85 -14.84 28.26
C GLY A 982 28.09 -15.71 28.53
N ASN A 983 29.26 -15.08 28.55
CA ASN A 983 30.55 -15.69 28.86
C ASN A 983 31.14 -15.03 30.11
N ILE A 984 32.00 -15.75 30.85
CA ILE A 984 32.79 -15.16 31.94
C ILE A 984 33.67 -14.03 31.36
N PRO A 985 33.54 -12.77 31.83
CA PRO A 985 34.36 -11.67 31.34
C PRO A 985 35.85 -11.96 31.58
N GLN A 986 36.64 -11.96 30.51
CA GLN A 986 38.09 -12.20 30.56
C GLN A 986 38.79 -11.11 29.76
N VAL A 987 39.83 -10.50 30.35
CA VAL A 987 40.70 -9.57 29.64
C VAL A 987 41.66 -10.39 28.77
N THR A 988 41.51 -10.24 27.46
CA THR A 988 42.23 -10.98 26.43
C THR A 988 42.73 -10.00 25.40
N VAL A 989 43.64 -10.44 24.52
CA VAL A 989 44.14 -9.59 23.43
C VAL A 989 42.98 -9.10 22.56
N ASN A 990 42.02 -9.98 22.22
CA ASN A 990 40.88 -9.58 21.39
C ASN A 990 39.88 -8.70 22.15
N SER A 991 39.65 -8.93 23.45
CA SER A 991 38.69 -8.10 24.21
C SER A 991 39.17 -6.65 24.36
N ILE A 992 40.45 -6.42 24.67
CA ILE A 992 40.99 -5.06 24.82
C ILE A 992 41.06 -4.32 23.47
N LEU A 993 41.35 -5.03 22.38
CA LEU A 993 41.35 -4.48 21.03
C LEU A 993 39.91 -4.11 20.59
N GLN A 994 38.93 -4.94 20.95
CA GLN A 994 37.51 -4.64 20.76
C GLN A 994 37.04 -3.47 21.61
N GLU A 995 37.50 -3.36 22.86
CA GLU A 995 37.18 -2.25 23.77
C GLU A 995 37.77 -0.92 23.25
N ALA A 996 39.04 -0.90 22.82
CA ALA A 996 39.66 0.26 22.19
C ALA A 996 38.88 0.71 20.95
N ARG A 997 38.51 -0.24 20.08
CA ARG A 997 37.71 0.03 18.88
C ARG A 997 36.32 0.54 19.24
N GLY A 998 35.62 -0.12 20.14
CA GLY A 998 34.25 0.22 20.55
C GLY A 998 34.16 1.58 21.22
N THR A 999 35.13 1.92 22.07
CA THR A 999 35.19 3.22 22.76
C THR A 999 35.42 4.36 21.78
N ALA A 1000 36.35 4.19 20.83
CA ALA A 1000 36.62 5.22 19.82
C ALA A 1000 35.47 5.35 18.81
N MET A 1001 34.95 4.24 18.28
CA MET A 1001 33.94 4.25 17.21
C MET A 1001 32.51 4.45 17.73
N GLY A 1002 32.28 4.37 19.04
CA GLY A 1002 30.96 4.56 19.66
C GLY A 1002 30.51 6.01 19.80
N LYS A 1003 31.34 6.99 19.39
CA LYS A 1003 31.07 8.43 19.54
C LYS A 1003 31.42 9.23 18.29
N SER A 1004 30.75 10.37 18.12
CA SER A 1004 31.08 11.38 17.11
C SER A 1004 32.07 12.42 17.66
N ALA A 1005 33.23 11.96 18.14
CA ALA A 1005 34.26 12.84 18.70
C ALA A 1005 35.68 12.34 18.39
N ILE A 1006 36.66 13.26 18.41
CA ILE A 1006 38.08 12.93 18.24
C ILE A 1006 38.53 12.01 19.39
N PRO A 1007 39.22 10.87 19.11
CA PRO A 1007 39.83 10.03 20.14
C PRO A 1007 40.79 10.82 21.04
N GLY A 1008 40.65 10.66 22.35
CA GLY A 1008 41.44 11.35 23.37
C GLY A 1008 42.33 10.40 24.18
N ALA A 1009 42.75 10.86 25.36
CA ALA A 1009 43.71 10.13 26.21
C ALA A 1009 43.22 8.73 26.64
N GLN A 1010 41.91 8.53 26.79
CA GLN A 1010 41.33 7.24 27.13
C GLN A 1010 41.50 6.22 26.01
N GLU A 1011 41.17 6.60 24.77
CA GLU A 1011 41.30 5.73 23.60
C GLU A 1011 42.78 5.41 23.33
N GLU A 1012 43.65 6.41 23.43
CA GLU A 1012 45.10 6.26 23.27
C GLU A 1012 45.71 5.27 24.28
N ARG A 1013 45.25 5.31 25.54
CA ARG A 1013 45.66 4.35 26.56
C ARG A 1013 45.18 2.93 26.24
N LEU A 1014 43.92 2.78 25.83
CA LEU A 1014 43.35 1.47 25.49
C LEU A 1014 44.06 0.81 24.31
N ILE A 1015 44.36 1.57 23.24
CA ILE A 1015 45.12 1.03 22.11
C ILE A 1015 46.57 0.72 22.49
N GLY A 1016 47.20 1.51 23.37
CA GLY A 1016 48.53 1.20 23.89
C GLY A 1016 48.59 -0.12 24.67
N TYR A 1017 47.57 -0.40 25.50
CA TYR A 1017 47.45 -1.71 26.15
C TYR A 1017 47.24 -2.84 25.16
N ALA A 1018 46.37 -2.64 24.16
CA ALA A 1018 46.11 -3.63 23.13
C ALA A 1018 47.37 -3.94 22.31
N GLU A 1019 48.12 -2.92 21.88
CA GLU A 1019 49.38 -3.08 21.13
C GLU A 1019 50.42 -3.87 21.93
N LYS A 1020 50.59 -3.55 23.22
CA LYS A 1020 51.52 -4.29 24.09
C LYS A 1020 51.13 -5.78 24.20
N MET A 1021 49.85 -6.06 24.41
CA MET A 1021 49.35 -7.44 24.49
C MET A 1021 49.49 -8.18 23.15
N VAL A 1022 49.29 -7.49 22.03
CA VAL A 1022 49.52 -8.02 20.68
C VAL A 1022 51.00 -8.36 20.48
N ASP A 1023 51.92 -7.49 20.87
CA ASP A 1023 53.36 -7.73 20.76
C ASP A 1023 53.80 -8.95 21.58
N GLU A 1024 53.29 -9.08 22.80
CA GLU A 1024 53.59 -10.23 23.68
C GLU A 1024 53.12 -11.56 23.07
N VAL A 1025 51.89 -11.62 22.54
CA VAL A 1025 51.35 -12.86 21.94
C VAL A 1025 51.99 -13.18 20.59
N VAL A 1026 52.33 -12.16 19.80
CA VAL A 1026 53.06 -12.31 18.53
C VAL A 1026 54.46 -12.85 18.80
N LYS A 1027 55.19 -12.28 19.77
CA LYS A 1027 56.51 -12.78 20.18
C LYS A 1027 56.44 -14.23 20.63
N ARG A 1028 55.48 -14.58 21.49
CA ARG A 1028 55.28 -15.96 21.94
C ARG A 1028 55.01 -16.93 20.79
N THR A 1029 54.21 -16.50 19.81
CA THR A 1029 53.90 -17.32 18.63
C THR A 1029 55.11 -17.50 17.73
N ASN A 1030 55.88 -16.45 17.45
CA ASN A 1030 57.13 -16.56 16.70
C ASN A 1030 58.11 -17.51 17.38
N THR A 1031 58.30 -17.40 18.71
CA THR A 1031 59.14 -18.34 19.48
C THR A 1031 58.65 -19.79 19.39
N PHE A 1032 57.34 -20.03 19.41
CA PHE A 1032 56.76 -21.36 19.21
C PHE A 1032 57.09 -21.94 17.82
N PHE A 1033 56.97 -21.14 16.76
CA PHE A 1033 57.25 -21.58 15.40
C PHE A 1033 58.75 -21.78 15.11
N GLU A 1034 59.62 -20.96 15.70
CA GLU A 1034 61.08 -21.02 15.50
C GLU A 1034 61.75 -22.16 16.29
N GLY A 1035 61.20 -22.52 17.46
CA GLY A 1035 61.75 -23.56 18.32
C GLY A 1035 60.92 -24.86 18.27
N PRO A 1036 59.92 -25.02 19.16
CA PRO A 1036 59.17 -26.28 19.32
C PRO A 1036 58.58 -26.85 18.01
N TRP A 1037 57.97 -26.00 17.18
CA TRP A 1037 57.37 -26.43 15.92
C TRP A 1037 58.41 -26.90 14.89
N LYS A 1038 59.55 -26.20 14.79
CA LYS A 1038 60.66 -26.57 13.92
C LYS A 1038 61.24 -27.93 14.32
N SER A 1039 61.37 -28.19 15.61
CA SER A 1039 61.79 -29.49 16.13
C SER A 1039 60.77 -30.59 15.80
N TYR A 1040 59.47 -30.32 15.95
CA TYR A 1040 58.40 -31.27 15.58
C TYR A 1040 58.39 -31.58 14.08
N ARG A 1041 58.62 -30.57 13.22
CA ARG A 1041 58.77 -30.76 11.78
C ARG A 1041 59.92 -31.71 11.44
N SER A 1042 61.13 -31.47 11.98
CA SER A 1042 62.29 -32.33 11.73
C SER A 1042 62.02 -33.79 12.14
N LEU A 1043 61.29 -33.99 13.24
CA LEU A 1043 60.91 -35.31 13.71
C LEU A 1043 59.90 -35.98 12.77
N ALA A 1044 58.88 -35.26 12.29
CA ALA A 1044 57.85 -35.80 11.40
C ALA A 1044 58.38 -36.08 9.97
N GLU A 1045 59.24 -35.21 9.44
CA GLU A 1045 59.87 -35.38 8.11
C GLU A 1045 60.90 -36.52 8.09
N SER A 1046 61.44 -36.93 9.26
CA SER A 1046 62.25 -38.15 9.38
C SER A 1046 61.44 -39.46 9.26
N ALA A 1047 60.10 -39.36 9.36
CA ALA A 1047 59.12 -40.45 9.23
C ALA A 1047 58.38 -40.44 7.87
N PRO A 1048 59.08 -40.22 6.75
CA PRO A 1048 58.59 -39.76 5.43
C PRO A 1048 57.39 -38.80 5.28
N ILE A 1049 56.96 -38.05 6.30
CA ILE A 1049 55.77 -37.18 6.20
C ILE A 1049 56.14 -35.78 5.68
N LYS A 1050 55.80 -35.45 4.44
CA LYS A 1050 56.05 -34.11 3.85
C LYS A 1050 54.79 -33.22 3.87
N LEU A 1051 54.41 -32.74 5.05
CA LEU A 1051 53.20 -31.93 5.25
C LEU A 1051 53.46 -30.50 5.74
N PHE A 1052 54.69 -30.17 6.13
CA PHE A 1052 55.05 -28.89 6.72
C PHE A 1052 55.47 -27.87 5.65
N LYS A 1053 55.16 -26.60 5.89
CA LYS A 1053 55.62 -25.47 5.07
C LYS A 1053 56.57 -24.61 5.87
N ASP A 1054 57.33 -23.78 5.16
CA ASP A 1054 58.14 -22.73 5.79
C ASP A 1054 57.24 -21.60 6.29
N TYR A 1055 57.44 -21.21 7.55
CA TYR A 1055 56.72 -20.11 8.16
C TYR A 1055 57.61 -18.87 8.19
N LYS A 1056 57.08 -17.75 7.68
CA LYS A 1056 57.72 -16.44 7.86
C LYS A 1056 57.51 -15.94 9.29
N VAL A 1057 58.35 -15.05 9.80
CA VAL A 1057 58.12 -14.37 11.08
C VAL A 1057 56.88 -13.46 10.95
N ILE A 1058 56.06 -13.36 12.00
CA ILE A 1058 54.99 -12.34 12.06
C ILE A 1058 55.65 -11.04 12.51
N GLU A 1059 55.62 -10.02 11.64
CA GLU A 1059 56.10 -8.66 11.94
C GLU A 1059 55.11 -7.89 12.82
#